data_AF-A0A1Y4GGC1-F1
#
_entry.id   AF-A0A1Y4GGC1-F1
#
_cell.length_a   1.000
_cell.length_b   1.000
_cell.length_c   1.000
_cell.angle_alpha   90.00
_cell.angle_beta   90.00
_cell.angle_gamma   90.00
#
_symmetry.space_group_name_H-M   'P 1'
#
loop_
_entity.id
_entity.type
_entity.pdbx_description
1 polymer ?
#
loop_
_entity_poly.entity_id
_entity_poly.type
_entity_poly.pdbx_seq_one_letter_code
_entity_poly.pdbx_strand_id
1 'polypeptide(L)'
;MRQDTIYDNSDILTSHGSVLQRKHALQIAEAGIKSVIPYESTKKYINLRGNNLTVGTLSFDLDNVDHIYVVGVGKGSYPIAQAIDDILGDHITEGFLVVKEGEKRTLPHIEVFESSHPFPDQRSVTGALRIKEILEKAGSNDIIFAAVTGGASALVNIPAGNITIDEMCETNRLLLRCGADIRQMNAVRKHLCNLKGGRVVQYGQPAFVITFTLDTNTPGMPWPDLCLPDPSTFQDAITVLNNHDLWDKVPASVRERLQDGVEHPEKETLKTLDGMKQALFSVGNQRVACAAAAQKAKELGYTPLILSSCIDGEAKDVGMVLAGITNEVISSNNPIPAPCALISGGETTITIVGKPESGGPNQECVFGFVNKLRSEEDVAFISIDTDGTDGPTDIAGGIVDGYTKEEMAKSSISFSEIFSKHGTSAALSKLNDAIYTGNTGTNVMNLRVVVIGKPSSCHDGDTIKKIEGREILNAKGMPTVEANIQTTKGYMATASVPCGTSQGSYEAKALYDGGRRYNGKGTRIAAGHVSNDINAILAGKQLADPASLDQLMIKLDGTADKSGLGANAILASSVAVAKASAMSKHIPLYKSLYRQDSYKIPDIIATVIAGGAFSVSAHALEFEDYLYVFSNFDSFDEELEALVTLRAHLQKKLTEQYGVIPEDGGALAAPLKSTEEAFKWMLQSVRECGYEGKVTLGLDVAASESYDKATQTYRFNKVFGRDELTDYYADLCKKYPLTYIEDAFHEDDIDGFAALRSRLPGVQNVGDDLFASNIARLREYHTVANGLLLKINQIGSVSEAITAAEFAQKHDMDVIVSLRSGETTDDFIADLAVAVNARQIKLGSPVRAERNVKYNRLLQIAEELGR
;
A
#
# COMPACT_ATOMS: atom_id res chain seq x y z
N MET A 1 31.22 10.52 7.40
CA MET A 1 29.85 10.84 7.81
C MET A 1 28.95 9.82 7.14
N ARG A 2 28.51 8.77 7.86
CA ARG A 2 27.46 7.87 7.32
C ARG A 2 26.13 8.64 7.33
N GLN A 3 25.28 8.39 6.34
CA GLN A 3 23.93 8.93 6.22
C GLN A 3 23.15 8.80 7.54
N ASP A 4 22.12 9.64 7.74
CA ASP A 4 21.27 9.64 8.94
C ASP A 4 20.62 8.26 9.24
N THR A 5 20.62 7.35 8.25
CA THR A 5 20.07 5.99 8.33
C THR A 5 21.10 4.87 8.04
N ILE A 6 20.86 3.67 8.56
CA ILE A 6 21.62 2.44 8.26
C ILE A 6 21.23 1.75 6.95
N TYR A 7 20.17 2.20 6.27
CA TYR A 7 19.67 1.59 5.04
C TYR A 7 20.22 2.32 3.82
N ASP A 8 20.95 1.60 2.96
CA ASP A 8 21.56 2.18 1.76
C ASP A 8 20.52 2.61 0.71
N ASN A 9 19.31 2.02 0.77
CA ASN A 9 18.23 2.23 -0.18
C ASN A 9 16.91 2.71 0.45
N SER A 10 16.97 3.47 1.55
CA SER A 10 15.78 3.95 2.29
C SER A 10 14.73 4.67 1.42
N ASP A 11 15.18 5.46 0.45
CA ASP A 11 14.29 6.27 -0.40
C ASP A 11 13.43 5.36 -1.28
N ILE A 12 14.00 4.28 -1.81
CA ILE A 12 13.30 3.28 -2.60
C ILE A 12 12.32 2.51 -1.72
N LEU A 13 12.78 2.09 -0.53
CA LEU A 13 11.96 1.32 0.41
C LEU A 13 10.74 2.10 0.95
N THR A 14 10.73 3.42 0.81
CA THR A 14 9.65 4.30 1.29
C THR A 14 8.91 5.03 0.17
N SER A 15 9.19 4.73 -1.10
CA SER A 15 8.55 5.37 -2.25
C SER A 15 7.21 4.75 -2.67
N HIS A 16 6.84 3.60 -2.10
CA HIS A 16 5.69 2.80 -2.55
C HIS A 16 5.04 2.03 -1.39
N GLY A 17 3.90 1.40 -1.67
CA GLY A 17 3.14 0.61 -0.70
C GLY A 17 2.59 1.43 0.47
N SER A 18 2.57 0.86 1.67
CA SER A 18 2.12 1.54 2.90
C SER A 18 3.19 2.51 3.42
N VAL A 19 3.43 3.60 2.68
CA VAL A 19 4.59 4.52 2.86
C VAL A 19 4.87 4.91 4.31
N LEU A 20 3.84 5.33 5.06
CA LEU A 20 4.00 5.74 6.46
C LEU A 20 4.44 4.58 7.35
N GLN A 21 3.76 3.43 7.25
CA GLN A 21 4.05 2.24 8.04
C GLN A 21 5.41 1.66 7.68
N ARG A 22 5.80 1.66 6.41
CA ARG A 22 7.14 1.24 5.98
C ARG A 22 8.22 2.10 6.58
N LYS A 23 8.07 3.43 6.51
CA LYS A 23 8.99 4.39 7.12
C LYS A 23 9.13 4.16 8.63
N HIS A 24 8.01 3.97 9.34
CA HIS A 24 8.06 3.73 10.78
C HIS A 24 8.65 2.36 11.13
N ALA A 25 8.35 1.31 10.35
CA ALA A 25 8.93 -0.02 10.54
C ALA A 25 10.47 0.02 10.42
N LEU A 26 10.99 0.72 9.40
CA LEU A 26 12.43 0.96 9.22
C LEU A 26 13.03 1.71 10.43
N GLN A 27 12.41 2.81 10.86
CA GLN A 27 12.91 3.58 12.01
C GLN A 27 12.92 2.77 13.32
N ILE A 28 11.91 1.92 13.54
CA ILE A 28 11.81 1.07 14.72
C ILE A 28 12.89 -0.01 14.70
N ALA A 29 13.07 -0.70 13.58
CA ALA A 29 14.10 -1.73 13.43
C ALA A 29 15.51 -1.14 13.56
N GLU A 30 15.75 0.02 12.94
CA GLU A 30 17.02 0.75 13.04
C GLU A 30 17.36 1.12 14.48
N ALA A 31 16.39 1.62 15.27
CA ALA A 31 16.62 1.93 16.68
C ALA A 31 17.00 0.67 17.48
N GLY A 32 16.37 -0.47 17.17
CA GLY A 32 16.74 -1.77 17.72
C GLY A 32 18.21 -2.12 17.42
N ILE A 33 18.61 -2.07 16.14
CA ILE A 33 19.97 -2.41 15.70
C ILE A 33 21.02 -1.45 16.28
N LYS A 34 20.79 -0.12 16.21
CA LYS A 34 21.74 0.87 16.74
C LYS A 34 21.98 0.70 18.24
N SER A 35 20.97 0.27 19.01
CA SER A 35 21.07 0.09 20.46
C SER A 35 22.01 -1.05 20.90
N VAL A 36 22.33 -1.98 20.00
CA VAL A 36 23.15 -3.17 20.27
C VAL A 36 24.46 -3.14 19.49
N ILE A 37 24.82 -2.01 18.88
CA ILE A 37 26.19 -1.78 18.39
C ILE A 37 27.11 -1.69 19.61
N PRO A 38 28.10 -2.60 19.77
CA PRO A 38 28.72 -2.82 21.07
C PRO A 38 29.79 -1.79 21.48
N TYR A 39 30.01 -0.73 20.70
CA TYR A 39 31.02 0.29 20.99
C TYR A 39 30.76 0.96 22.35
N GLU A 40 29.61 1.63 22.50
CA GLU A 40 29.29 2.36 23.74
C GLU A 40 29.05 1.45 24.94
N SER A 41 28.54 0.23 24.72
CA SER A 41 28.35 -0.74 25.80
C SER A 41 29.67 -1.31 26.30
N THR A 42 30.65 -1.55 25.43
CA THR A 42 32.02 -1.93 25.82
C THR A 42 32.66 -0.83 26.67
N LYS A 43 32.53 0.44 26.28
CA LYS A 43 33.09 1.59 27.04
C LYS A 43 32.51 1.73 28.45
N LYS A 44 31.32 1.20 28.73
CA LYS A 44 30.75 1.18 30.09
C LYS A 44 31.48 0.24 31.03
N TYR A 45 32.15 -0.78 30.49
CA TYR A 45 32.90 -1.73 31.30
C TYR A 45 34.34 -1.29 31.52
N ILE A 46 34.96 -0.60 30.56
CA ILE A 46 36.39 -0.26 30.60
C ILE A 46 36.56 1.21 30.96
N ASN A 47 37.33 1.49 32.01
CA ASN A 47 37.68 2.86 32.39
C ASN A 47 39.13 2.93 32.84
N LEU A 48 39.89 3.82 32.22
CA LEU A 48 41.30 4.07 32.49
C LEU A 48 41.48 5.46 33.10
N ARG A 49 42.06 5.54 34.29
CA ARG A 49 42.35 6.81 34.98
C ARG A 49 43.79 6.81 35.50
N GLY A 50 44.67 7.56 34.85
CA GLY A 50 46.11 7.44 35.08
C GLY A 50 46.54 5.99 34.78
N ASN A 51 47.22 5.35 35.73
CA ASN A 51 47.67 3.96 35.59
C ASN A 51 46.68 2.92 36.12
N ASN A 52 45.49 3.32 36.63
CA ASN A 52 44.51 2.35 37.12
C ASN A 52 43.49 2.01 36.02
N LEU A 53 43.51 0.76 35.57
CA LEU A 53 42.57 0.19 34.61
C LEU A 53 41.48 -0.59 35.36
N THR A 54 40.24 -0.18 35.17
CA THR A 54 39.06 -0.89 35.70
C THR A 54 38.28 -1.55 34.57
N VAL A 55 37.91 -2.82 34.76
CA VAL A 55 37.08 -3.57 33.82
C VAL A 55 35.93 -4.26 34.56
N GLY A 56 34.73 -3.67 34.50
CA GLY A 56 33.60 -4.10 35.32
C GLY A 56 33.92 -3.99 36.81
N THR A 57 34.01 -5.13 37.50
CA THR A 57 34.41 -5.21 38.92
C THR A 57 35.90 -5.47 39.13
N LEU A 58 36.67 -5.68 38.06
CA LEU A 58 38.10 -5.93 38.11
C LEU A 58 38.88 -4.61 38.14
N SER A 59 40.02 -4.59 38.82
CA SER A 59 40.94 -3.46 38.88
C SER A 59 42.37 -3.96 38.67
N PHE A 60 43.10 -3.28 37.80
CA PHE A 60 44.49 -3.56 37.47
C PHE A 60 45.30 -2.27 37.58
N ASP A 61 46.43 -2.34 38.26
CA ASP A 61 47.43 -1.29 38.26
C ASP A 61 48.40 -1.54 37.11
N LEU A 62 48.37 -0.68 36.09
CA LEU A 62 49.15 -0.83 34.86
C LEU A 62 50.65 -0.77 35.10
N ASP A 63 51.12 -0.22 36.24
CA ASP A 63 52.54 -0.28 36.61
C ASP A 63 53.02 -1.72 36.90
N ASN A 64 52.09 -2.66 37.11
CA ASN A 64 52.36 -4.09 37.31
C ASN A 64 51.95 -4.97 36.12
N VAL A 65 51.60 -4.37 34.98
CA VAL A 65 51.20 -5.09 33.76
C VAL A 65 52.31 -4.92 32.73
N ASP A 66 52.93 -6.02 32.30
CA ASP A 66 54.04 -5.98 31.35
C ASP A 66 53.53 -5.66 29.92
N HIS A 67 52.46 -6.35 29.48
CA HIS A 67 51.88 -6.18 28.15
C HIS A 67 50.34 -6.27 28.16
N ILE A 68 49.71 -5.56 27.21
CA ILE A 68 48.28 -5.69 26.92
C ILE A 68 48.09 -6.14 25.48
N TYR A 69 47.44 -7.29 25.31
CA TYR A 69 47.13 -7.85 24.00
C TYR A 69 45.64 -7.73 23.67
N VAL A 70 45.32 -7.59 22.40
CA VAL A 70 43.93 -7.63 21.92
C VAL A 70 43.78 -8.67 20.83
N VAL A 71 42.92 -9.66 21.05
CA VAL A 71 42.53 -10.62 20.02
C VAL A 71 41.03 -10.53 19.79
N GLY A 72 40.57 -10.77 18.57
CA GLY A 72 39.13 -10.77 18.34
C GLY A 72 38.71 -11.50 17.09
N VAL A 73 37.45 -11.91 17.09
CA VAL A 73 36.81 -12.53 15.93
C VAL A 73 35.29 -12.35 15.97
N GLY A 74 34.69 -12.13 14.80
CA GLY A 74 33.24 -12.21 14.63
C GLY A 74 32.64 -10.98 13.95
N LYS A 75 31.38 -11.10 13.52
CA LYS A 75 30.69 -10.07 12.72
C LYS A 75 30.47 -8.75 13.49
N GLY A 76 30.29 -8.85 14.81
CA GLY A 76 30.13 -7.70 15.72
C GLY A 76 31.39 -7.36 16.52
N SER A 77 32.55 -7.93 16.18
CA SER A 77 33.77 -7.78 16.98
C SER A 77 34.48 -6.43 16.78
N TYR A 78 34.33 -5.82 15.59
CA TYR A 78 35.00 -4.55 15.26
C TYR A 78 34.68 -3.44 16.26
N PRO A 79 33.41 -3.12 16.59
CA PRO A 79 33.14 -2.00 17.50
C PRO A 79 33.57 -2.27 18.94
N ILE A 80 33.69 -3.54 19.34
CA ILE A 80 34.30 -3.92 20.64
C ILE A 80 35.79 -3.59 20.61
N ALA A 81 36.51 -4.06 19.60
CA ALA A 81 37.94 -3.79 19.42
C ALA A 81 38.21 -2.28 19.31
N GLN A 82 37.35 -1.55 18.60
CA GLN A 82 37.45 -0.10 18.49
C GLN A 82 37.32 0.60 19.85
N ALA A 83 36.37 0.17 20.69
CA ALA A 83 36.22 0.74 22.03
C ALA A 83 37.45 0.46 22.92
N ILE A 84 38.07 -0.71 22.76
CA ILE A 84 39.31 -1.09 23.46
C ILE A 84 40.48 -0.24 22.97
N ASP A 85 40.65 -0.10 21.65
CA ASP A 85 41.69 0.72 21.01
C ASP A 85 41.60 2.19 21.44
N ASP A 86 40.40 2.77 21.39
CA ASP A 86 40.17 4.17 21.78
C ASP A 86 40.44 4.46 23.26
N ILE A 87 40.26 3.46 24.15
CA ILE A 87 40.47 3.64 25.60
C ILE A 87 41.93 3.37 25.99
N LEU A 88 42.53 2.29 25.46
CA LEU A 88 43.86 1.84 25.88
C LEU A 88 44.97 2.47 25.03
N GLY A 89 44.72 2.78 23.76
CA GLY A 89 45.68 3.44 22.86
C GLY A 89 47.07 2.80 22.91
N ASP A 90 48.09 3.62 23.16
CA ASP A 90 49.50 3.22 23.22
C ASP A 90 49.83 2.15 24.29
N HIS A 91 48.91 1.85 25.22
CA HIS A 91 49.08 0.73 26.14
C HIS A 91 48.90 -0.64 25.47
N ILE A 92 48.33 -0.71 24.26
CA ILE A 92 48.18 -1.96 23.50
C ILE A 92 49.53 -2.35 22.91
N THR A 93 50.04 -3.51 23.30
CA THR A 93 51.31 -4.07 22.84
C THR A 93 51.20 -4.69 21.45
N GLU A 94 50.19 -5.53 21.23
CA GLU A 94 49.94 -6.19 19.94
C GLU A 94 48.45 -6.55 19.84
N GLY A 95 47.84 -6.27 18.69
CA GLY A 95 46.41 -6.48 18.46
C GLY A 95 46.12 -7.14 17.12
N PHE A 96 45.20 -8.12 17.09
CA PHE A 96 44.76 -8.78 15.85
C PHE A 96 43.27 -9.17 15.90
N LEU A 97 42.51 -8.71 14.90
CA LEU A 97 41.07 -8.84 14.82
C LEU A 97 40.66 -9.49 13.50
N VAL A 98 39.97 -10.63 13.56
CA VAL A 98 39.43 -11.32 12.38
C VAL A 98 37.95 -10.96 12.16
N VAL A 99 37.68 -10.28 11.05
CA VAL A 99 36.34 -9.80 10.66
C VAL A 99 35.83 -10.51 9.42
N LYS A 100 34.52 -10.45 9.19
CA LYS A 100 33.91 -10.90 7.92
C LYS A 100 34.41 -10.02 6.77
N GLU A 101 34.66 -10.63 5.63
CA GLU A 101 34.95 -9.91 4.39
C GLU A 101 33.90 -8.81 4.08
N GLY A 102 34.38 -7.66 3.60
CA GLY A 102 33.60 -6.45 3.40
C GLY A 102 33.77 -5.40 4.51
N GLU A 103 34.46 -5.73 5.60
CA GLU A 103 34.81 -4.79 6.66
C GLU A 103 36.03 -3.95 6.28
N LYS A 104 35.79 -2.73 5.80
CA LYS A 104 36.85 -1.84 5.29
C LYS A 104 37.46 -0.90 6.33
N ARG A 105 36.95 -0.91 7.57
CA ARG A 105 37.45 -0.02 8.63
C ARG A 105 38.76 -0.56 9.20
N THR A 106 39.61 0.35 9.68
CA THR A 106 40.94 0.04 10.23
C THR A 106 41.08 0.63 11.64
N LEU A 107 41.90 0.00 12.49
CA LEU A 107 42.21 0.47 13.83
C LEU A 107 43.71 0.87 13.94
N PRO A 108 44.06 1.86 14.79
CA PRO A 108 45.44 2.29 14.95
C PRO A 108 46.40 1.24 15.54
N HIS A 109 45.97 0.49 16.58
CA HIS A 109 46.84 -0.43 17.33
C HIS A 109 46.50 -1.91 17.10
N ILE A 110 45.38 -2.20 16.43
CA ILE A 110 44.87 -3.55 16.21
C ILE A 110 44.82 -3.83 14.71
N GLU A 111 45.56 -4.83 14.25
CA GLU A 111 45.52 -5.28 12.85
C GLU A 111 44.16 -5.92 12.54
N VAL A 112 43.51 -5.47 11.46
CA VAL A 112 42.20 -5.98 11.02
C VAL A 112 42.39 -6.90 9.81
N PHE A 113 41.92 -8.13 9.93
CA PHE A 113 42.09 -9.19 8.93
C PHE A 113 40.74 -9.76 8.49
N GLU A 114 40.50 -9.77 7.17
CA GLU A 114 39.25 -10.30 6.60
C GLU A 114 39.33 -11.83 6.39
N SER A 115 38.24 -12.53 6.74
CA SER A 115 38.09 -13.97 6.60
C SER A 115 36.70 -14.32 6.03
N SER A 116 36.56 -15.53 5.48
CA SER A 116 35.32 -15.97 4.82
C SER A 116 34.23 -16.39 5.81
N HIS A 117 32.98 -16.08 5.45
CA HIS A 117 31.78 -16.50 6.16
C HIS A 117 30.64 -16.67 5.15
N PRO A 118 29.78 -17.71 5.23
CA PRO A 118 29.61 -18.65 6.34
C PRO A 118 30.49 -19.90 6.28
N PHE A 119 31.24 -20.10 5.21
CA PHE A 119 32.13 -21.26 5.04
C PHE A 119 33.57 -20.87 5.33
N PRO A 120 34.32 -21.68 6.10
CA PRO A 120 35.71 -21.40 6.38
C PRO A 120 36.60 -21.66 5.15
N ASP A 121 37.68 -20.89 5.01
CA ASP A 121 38.67 -21.03 3.95
C ASP A 121 40.10 -20.93 4.53
N GLN A 122 41.12 -20.84 3.67
CA GLN A 122 42.51 -20.74 4.12
C GLN A 122 42.79 -19.48 4.96
N ARG A 123 42.06 -18.37 4.74
CA ARG A 123 42.16 -17.16 5.57
C ARG A 123 41.66 -17.45 6.98
N SER A 124 40.64 -18.30 7.13
CA SER A 124 40.17 -18.76 8.45
C SER A 124 41.26 -19.47 9.26
N VAL A 125 42.16 -20.20 8.59
CA VAL A 125 43.31 -20.85 9.23
C VAL A 125 44.39 -19.85 9.57
N THR A 126 44.77 -19.00 8.63
CA THR A 126 45.79 -17.95 8.83
C THR A 126 45.43 -17.03 9.99
N GLY A 127 44.20 -16.53 10.04
CA GLY A 127 43.73 -15.66 11.12
C GLY A 127 43.70 -16.37 12.48
N ALA A 128 43.29 -17.64 12.50
CA ALA A 128 43.24 -18.43 13.73
C ALA A 128 44.64 -18.72 14.31
N LEU A 129 45.61 -19.04 13.44
CA LEU A 129 47.01 -19.24 13.84
C LEU A 129 47.62 -17.95 14.38
N ARG A 130 47.32 -16.80 13.77
CA ARG A 130 47.80 -15.49 14.24
C ARG A 130 47.22 -15.13 15.61
N ILE A 131 45.93 -15.38 15.85
CA ILE A 131 45.33 -15.23 17.19
C ILE A 131 46.04 -16.14 18.20
N LYS A 132 46.24 -17.42 17.86
CA LYS A 132 46.91 -18.38 18.74
C LYS A 132 48.34 -17.95 19.08
N GLU A 133 49.08 -17.42 18.12
CA GLU A 133 50.43 -16.91 18.31
C GLU A 133 50.47 -15.79 19.36
N ILE A 134 49.55 -14.83 19.30
CA ILE A 134 49.45 -13.73 20.27
C ILE A 134 49.08 -14.27 21.66
N LEU A 135 48.13 -15.20 21.74
CA LEU A 135 47.71 -15.81 23.00
C LEU A 135 48.87 -16.52 23.70
N GLU A 136 49.65 -17.31 22.98
CA GLU A 136 50.77 -18.10 23.53
C GLU A 136 52.00 -17.24 23.94
N LYS A 137 52.08 -15.97 23.50
CA LYS A 137 53.13 -15.03 23.93
C LYS A 137 52.90 -14.48 25.34
N ALA A 138 51.65 -14.46 25.81
CA ALA A 138 51.28 -13.73 27.01
C ALA A 138 51.79 -14.39 28.31
N GLY A 139 52.40 -13.59 29.17
CA GLY A 139 52.95 -13.98 30.47
C GLY A 139 51.97 -13.80 31.65
N SER A 140 52.44 -14.08 32.87
CA SER A 140 51.58 -14.13 34.06
C SER A 140 51.06 -12.78 34.56
N ASN A 141 51.71 -11.69 34.14
CA ASN A 141 51.37 -10.31 34.48
C ASN A 141 50.65 -9.58 33.33
N ASP A 142 50.45 -10.25 32.20
CA ASP A 142 49.82 -9.65 31.03
C ASP A 142 48.28 -9.69 31.12
N ILE A 143 47.65 -8.84 30.32
CA ILE A 143 46.20 -8.81 30.14
C ILE A 143 45.87 -9.06 28.66
N ILE A 144 44.93 -9.95 28.39
CA ILE A 144 44.39 -10.18 27.04
C ILE A 144 42.94 -9.72 27.01
N PHE A 145 42.61 -8.83 26.07
CA PHE A 145 41.23 -8.54 25.70
C PHE A 145 40.81 -9.40 24.52
N ALA A 146 39.75 -10.19 24.68
CA ALA A 146 39.21 -11.09 23.65
C ALA A 146 37.82 -10.61 23.18
N ALA A 147 37.74 -10.00 21.99
CA ALA A 147 36.48 -9.57 21.37
C ALA A 147 35.88 -10.71 20.52
N VAL A 148 35.04 -11.57 21.11
CA VAL A 148 34.52 -12.78 20.44
C VAL A 148 33.00 -12.68 20.24
N THR A 149 32.54 -12.65 18.99
CA THR A 149 31.12 -12.50 18.63
C THR A 149 30.66 -13.52 17.58
N GLY A 150 29.38 -13.46 17.19
CA GLY A 150 28.77 -14.38 16.21
C GLY A 150 29.57 -14.50 14.91
N GLY A 151 29.59 -15.68 14.32
CA GLY A 151 30.36 -15.99 13.10
C GLY A 151 31.77 -16.51 13.34
N ALA A 152 32.26 -16.50 14.60
CA ALA A 152 33.58 -17.02 14.97
C ALA A 152 33.84 -18.45 14.50
N SER A 153 32.82 -19.32 14.50
CA SER A 153 32.99 -20.71 14.11
C SER A 153 33.43 -20.91 12.65
N ALA A 154 33.13 -19.98 11.75
CA ALA A 154 33.59 -19.98 10.35
C ALA A 154 34.86 -19.13 10.16
N LEU A 155 34.90 -17.95 10.79
CA LEU A 155 35.98 -16.98 10.57
C LEU A 155 37.34 -17.45 11.08
N VAL A 156 37.39 -18.30 12.12
CA VAL A 156 38.65 -18.83 12.66
C VAL A 156 38.57 -20.34 12.89
N ASN A 157 39.49 -21.08 12.26
CA ASN A 157 39.58 -22.53 12.36
C ASN A 157 41.03 -22.99 12.35
N ILE A 158 41.42 -23.80 13.34
CA ILE A 158 42.69 -24.53 13.31
C ILE A 158 42.31 -26.01 13.16
N PRO A 159 42.30 -26.59 11.95
CA PRO A 159 41.96 -28.00 11.76
C PRO A 159 42.82 -28.91 12.64
N ALA A 160 42.20 -29.92 13.25
CA ALA A 160 42.87 -30.84 14.15
C ALA A 160 43.43 -32.06 13.40
N GLY A 161 44.62 -32.52 13.77
CA GLY A 161 45.26 -33.69 13.16
C GLY A 161 45.57 -33.46 11.67
N ASN A 162 45.24 -34.45 10.83
CA ASN A 162 45.46 -34.40 9.38
C ASN A 162 44.26 -33.82 8.60
N ILE A 163 43.27 -33.25 9.30
CA ILE A 163 42.08 -32.69 8.65
C ILE A 163 42.48 -31.43 7.89
N THR A 164 42.04 -31.33 6.64
CA THR A 164 42.18 -30.10 5.83
C THR A 164 41.02 -29.13 6.05
N ILE A 165 41.21 -27.85 5.71
CA ILE A 165 40.13 -26.87 5.82
C ILE A 165 38.94 -27.19 4.90
N ASP A 166 39.22 -27.75 3.72
CA ASP A 166 38.20 -28.18 2.75
C ASP A 166 37.36 -29.35 3.30
N GLU A 167 38.00 -30.30 3.99
CA GLU A 167 37.30 -31.40 4.65
C GLU A 167 36.41 -30.90 5.81
N MET A 168 36.89 -29.95 6.62
CA MET A 168 36.03 -29.29 7.63
C MET A 168 34.85 -28.57 7.00
N CYS A 169 35.08 -27.87 5.88
CA CYS A 169 34.03 -27.18 5.14
C CYS A 169 32.98 -28.17 4.60
N GLU A 170 33.41 -29.30 4.03
CA GLU A 170 32.48 -30.33 3.55
C GLU A 170 31.69 -30.97 4.69
N THR A 171 32.32 -31.29 5.83
CA THR A 171 31.60 -31.78 7.02
C THR A 171 30.55 -30.77 7.49
N ASN A 172 30.89 -29.48 7.54
CA ASN A 172 29.94 -28.43 7.91
C ASN A 172 28.77 -28.34 6.92
N ARG A 173 29.05 -28.48 5.62
CA ARG A 173 28.02 -28.49 4.56
C ARG A 173 27.09 -29.70 4.67
N LEU A 174 27.62 -30.88 4.99
CA LEU A 174 26.83 -32.09 5.21
C LEU A 174 25.89 -31.94 6.42
N LEU A 175 26.40 -31.41 7.52
CA LEU A 175 25.61 -31.13 8.73
C LEU A 175 24.49 -30.11 8.48
N LEU A 176 24.77 -29.04 7.73
CA LEU A 176 23.75 -28.08 7.32
C LEU A 176 22.65 -28.74 6.48
N ARG A 177 23.04 -29.58 5.51
CA ARG A 177 22.11 -30.23 4.58
C ARG A 177 21.21 -31.28 5.21
N CYS A 178 21.65 -31.93 6.28
CA CYS A 178 20.82 -32.91 6.99
C CYS A 178 19.89 -32.27 8.03
N GLY A 179 19.98 -30.94 8.24
CA GLY A 179 19.18 -30.25 9.24
C GLY A 179 19.63 -30.51 10.68
N ALA A 180 20.92 -30.77 10.91
CA ALA A 180 21.45 -30.87 12.27
C ALA A 180 21.30 -29.52 13.00
N ASP A 181 20.80 -29.55 14.25
CA ASP A 181 20.64 -28.33 15.02
C ASP A 181 22.00 -27.70 15.39
N ILE A 182 22.02 -26.42 15.74
CA ILE A 182 23.26 -25.69 16.02
C ILE A 182 24.12 -26.35 17.13
N ARG A 183 23.48 -26.99 18.11
CA ARG A 183 24.19 -27.68 19.21
C ARG A 183 24.87 -28.94 18.69
N GLN A 184 24.15 -29.75 17.93
CA GLN A 184 24.68 -30.95 17.28
C GLN A 184 25.84 -30.60 16.36
N MET A 185 25.67 -29.57 15.53
CA MET A 185 26.72 -29.11 14.64
C MET A 185 27.95 -28.61 15.41
N ASN A 186 27.76 -27.88 16.50
CA ASN A 186 28.88 -27.37 17.31
C ASN A 186 29.58 -28.48 18.07
N ALA A 187 28.87 -29.51 18.53
CA ALA A 187 29.50 -30.71 19.09
C ALA A 187 30.48 -31.30 18.09
N VAL A 188 30.13 -31.46 16.81
CA VAL A 188 31.09 -31.92 15.80
C VAL A 188 32.20 -30.89 15.56
N ARG A 189 31.86 -29.63 15.25
CA ARG A 189 32.83 -28.60 14.85
C ARG A 189 33.91 -28.30 15.89
N LYS A 190 33.58 -28.34 17.19
CA LYS A 190 34.55 -28.10 18.27
C LYS A 190 35.62 -29.20 18.34
N HIS A 191 35.24 -30.45 18.11
CA HIS A 191 36.15 -31.60 18.15
C HIS A 191 37.07 -31.72 16.93
N LEU A 192 36.76 -31.00 15.85
CA LEU A 192 37.58 -30.91 14.65
C LEU A 192 38.53 -29.70 14.64
N CYS A 193 38.47 -28.83 15.66
CA CYS A 193 39.19 -27.54 15.67
C CYS A 193 39.99 -27.32 16.97
N ASN A 194 41.28 -27.04 16.82
CA ASN A 194 42.21 -26.79 17.93
C ASN A 194 42.10 -25.41 18.60
N LEU A 195 41.22 -24.51 18.13
CA LEU A 195 40.99 -23.20 18.78
C LEU A 195 39.67 -23.13 19.56
N LYS A 196 38.76 -24.08 19.37
CA LYS A 196 37.41 -24.07 19.94
C LYS A 196 37.34 -24.81 21.28
N GLY A 197 36.26 -24.62 22.03
CA GLY A 197 36.00 -25.31 23.29
C GLY A 197 36.83 -24.73 24.45
N GLY A 198 36.78 -23.41 24.63
CA GLY A 198 37.48 -22.70 25.71
C GLY A 198 38.97 -22.46 25.48
N ARG A 199 39.50 -22.87 24.32
CA ARG A 199 40.95 -22.86 24.07
C ARG A 199 41.54 -21.46 23.89
N VAL A 200 40.74 -20.43 23.61
CA VAL A 200 41.25 -19.03 23.67
C VAL A 200 41.66 -18.66 25.08
N VAL A 201 40.87 -19.05 26.08
CA VAL A 201 41.22 -18.84 27.50
C VAL A 201 42.42 -19.71 27.90
N GLN A 202 42.47 -20.95 27.39
CA GLN A 202 43.57 -21.88 27.63
C GLN A 202 44.92 -21.36 27.13
N TYR A 203 44.98 -20.97 25.84
CA TYR A 203 46.21 -20.50 25.22
C TYR A 203 46.66 -19.16 25.79
N GLY A 204 45.73 -18.34 26.28
CA GLY A 204 46.04 -17.09 26.97
C GLY A 204 46.55 -17.26 28.41
N GLN A 205 46.53 -18.46 28.99
CA GLN A 205 47.13 -18.65 30.32
C GLN A 205 48.67 -18.60 30.23
N PRO A 206 49.36 -18.02 31.24
CA PRO A 206 48.87 -17.62 32.57
C PRO A 206 48.39 -16.16 32.69
N ALA A 207 48.19 -15.44 31.59
CA ALA A 207 47.67 -14.08 31.56
C ALA A 207 46.19 -14.02 31.97
N PHE A 208 45.70 -12.82 32.30
CA PHE A 208 44.28 -12.61 32.59
C PHE A 208 43.50 -12.37 31.29
N VAL A 209 42.57 -13.26 30.95
CA VAL A 209 41.78 -13.17 29.72
C VAL A 209 40.41 -12.53 29.97
N ILE A 210 40.18 -11.35 29.40
CA ILE A 210 38.93 -10.59 29.50
C ILE A 210 38.17 -10.70 28.19
N THR A 211 37.09 -11.47 28.18
CA THR A 211 36.27 -11.69 26.98
C THR A 211 35.09 -10.72 26.93
N PHE A 212 34.93 -10.05 25.79
CA PHE A 212 33.75 -9.26 25.45
C PHE A 212 32.97 -9.94 24.31
N THR A 213 31.67 -10.11 24.49
CA THR A 213 30.82 -10.84 23.55
C THR A 213 29.43 -10.22 23.40
N LEU A 214 28.68 -10.64 22.38
CA LEU A 214 27.25 -10.41 22.27
C LEU A 214 26.55 -11.70 22.74
N ASP A 215 25.55 -11.58 23.61
CA ASP A 215 24.75 -12.71 24.05
C ASP A 215 23.74 -13.09 22.96
N THR A 216 24.18 -14.05 22.15
CA THR A 216 23.40 -14.74 21.11
C THR A 216 23.13 -16.19 21.53
N ASN A 217 23.07 -16.47 22.82
CA ASN A 217 22.99 -17.84 23.29
C ASN A 217 21.60 -18.46 23.07
N THR A 218 21.58 -19.65 22.49
CA THR A 218 20.39 -20.53 22.47
C THR A 218 20.35 -21.42 23.72
N PRO A 219 19.18 -21.74 24.30
CA PRO A 219 19.08 -22.57 25.49
C PRO A 219 19.92 -23.86 25.43
N GLY A 220 20.82 -24.03 26.40
CA GLY A 220 21.67 -25.22 26.53
C GLY A 220 22.95 -25.23 25.67
N MET A 221 23.30 -24.12 25.02
CA MET A 221 24.58 -23.97 24.32
C MET A 221 25.55 -23.08 25.15
N PRO A 222 26.82 -23.45 25.31
CA PRO A 222 27.82 -22.51 25.80
C PRO A 222 28.23 -21.54 24.69
N TRP A 223 28.20 -20.24 24.99
CA TRP A 223 28.60 -19.17 24.08
C TRP A 223 29.39 -18.05 24.80
N PRO A 224 30.52 -17.55 24.27
CA PRO A 224 31.13 -17.90 22.99
C PRO A 224 31.94 -19.20 23.05
N ASP A 225 31.86 -19.99 21.98
CA ASP A 225 32.43 -21.35 21.88
C ASP A 225 33.96 -21.40 22.00
N LEU A 226 34.64 -20.29 21.69
CA LEU A 226 36.10 -20.16 21.83
C LEU A 226 36.56 -19.94 23.28
N CYS A 227 35.71 -19.38 24.15
CA CYS A 227 36.09 -18.91 25.48
C CYS A 227 35.37 -19.62 26.63
N LEU A 228 34.33 -20.41 26.35
CA LEU A 228 33.61 -21.18 27.37
C LEU A 228 33.90 -22.69 27.28
N PRO A 229 33.78 -23.43 28.39
CA PRO A 229 33.97 -24.88 28.39
C PRO A 229 32.94 -25.57 27.50
N ASP A 230 33.38 -26.65 26.89
CA ASP A 230 32.59 -27.50 26.02
C ASP A 230 32.10 -28.75 26.77
N PRO A 231 30.80 -28.87 27.07
CA PRO A 231 30.24 -30.05 27.73
C PRO A 231 30.13 -31.27 26.80
N SER A 232 30.18 -31.08 25.49
CA SER A 232 30.12 -32.19 24.53
C SER A 232 31.45 -32.94 24.46
N THR A 233 31.38 -34.19 24.00
CA THR A 233 32.51 -35.10 23.89
C THR A 233 32.74 -35.57 22.46
N PHE A 234 33.89 -36.19 22.19
CA PHE A 234 34.10 -36.89 20.93
C PHE A 234 33.01 -37.92 20.64
N GLN A 235 32.52 -38.63 21.67
CA GLN A 235 31.44 -39.60 21.52
C GLN A 235 30.12 -38.93 21.10
N ASP A 236 29.82 -37.74 21.60
CA ASP A 236 28.64 -36.98 21.17
C ASP A 236 28.76 -36.56 19.71
N ALA A 237 29.94 -36.11 19.28
CA ALA A 237 30.20 -35.76 17.87
C ALA A 237 29.99 -36.98 16.94
N ILE A 238 30.49 -38.15 17.31
CA ILE A 238 30.26 -39.41 16.57
C ILE A 238 28.75 -39.75 16.55
N THR A 239 28.08 -39.61 17.69
CA THR A 239 26.65 -39.91 17.83
C THR A 239 25.82 -38.99 16.92
N VAL A 240 26.15 -37.70 16.85
CA VAL A 240 25.51 -36.75 15.93
C VAL A 240 25.66 -37.21 14.48
N LEU A 241 26.88 -37.57 14.06
CA LEU A 241 27.12 -38.01 12.68
C LEU A 241 26.38 -39.31 12.33
N ASN A 242 26.28 -40.24 13.28
CA ASN A 242 25.52 -41.48 13.08
C ASN A 242 24.00 -41.22 13.02
N ASN A 243 23.46 -40.41 13.93
CA ASN A 243 22.03 -40.12 13.98
C ASN A 243 21.49 -39.44 12.71
N HIS A 244 22.37 -38.79 11.94
CA HIS A 244 22.05 -38.13 10.67
C HIS A 244 22.53 -38.92 9.43
N ASP A 245 22.94 -40.18 9.59
CA ASP A 245 23.50 -41.02 8.52
C ASP A 245 24.65 -40.34 7.75
N LEU A 246 25.50 -39.60 8.46
CA LEU A 246 26.63 -38.84 7.92
C LEU A 246 27.98 -39.50 8.20
N TRP A 247 28.08 -40.46 9.11
CA TRP A 247 29.35 -41.08 9.51
C TRP A 247 30.19 -41.56 8.33
N ASP A 248 29.58 -42.32 7.41
CA ASP A 248 30.26 -42.85 6.23
C ASP A 248 30.40 -41.81 5.09
N LYS A 249 29.74 -40.65 5.21
CA LYS A 249 29.75 -39.57 4.20
C LYS A 249 30.79 -38.48 4.49
N VAL A 250 31.17 -38.27 5.75
CA VAL A 250 32.23 -37.32 6.09
C VAL A 250 33.61 -37.84 5.64
N PRO A 251 34.61 -36.97 5.46
CA PRO A 251 35.97 -37.37 5.09
C PRO A 251 36.60 -38.39 6.07
N ALA A 252 37.52 -39.21 5.57
CA ALA A 252 38.18 -40.24 6.39
C ALA A 252 38.99 -39.63 7.55
N SER A 253 39.69 -38.51 7.31
CA SER A 253 40.44 -37.77 8.32
C SER A 253 39.58 -37.30 9.49
N VAL A 254 38.31 -36.96 9.23
CA VAL A 254 37.33 -36.56 10.25
C VAL A 254 36.93 -37.76 11.11
N ARG A 255 36.63 -38.92 10.50
CA ARG A 255 36.34 -40.15 11.26
C ARG A 255 37.53 -40.57 12.11
N GLU A 256 38.72 -40.62 11.52
CA GLU A 256 39.96 -40.97 12.20
C GLU A 256 40.22 -40.06 13.40
N ARG A 257 40.07 -38.74 13.23
CA ARG A 257 40.21 -37.76 14.32
C ARG A 257 39.22 -38.01 15.46
N LEU A 258 37.96 -38.27 15.14
CA LEU A 258 36.93 -38.47 16.16
C LEU A 258 37.14 -39.79 16.91
N GLN A 259 37.49 -40.87 16.20
CA GLN A 259 37.82 -42.17 16.81
C GLN A 259 39.07 -42.08 17.70
N ASP A 260 40.13 -41.45 17.19
CA ASP A 260 41.35 -41.18 17.94
C ASP A 260 41.06 -40.38 19.22
N GLY A 261 40.16 -39.40 19.16
CA GLY A 261 39.74 -38.61 20.32
C GLY A 261 38.99 -39.41 21.39
N VAL A 262 38.22 -40.43 21.01
CA VAL A 262 37.56 -41.33 21.98
C VAL A 262 38.58 -42.20 22.71
N GLU A 263 39.63 -42.64 22.02
CA GLU A 263 40.69 -43.46 22.61
C GLU A 263 41.68 -42.64 23.47
N HIS A 264 41.72 -41.32 23.27
CA HIS A 264 42.70 -40.41 23.87
C HIS A 264 42.01 -39.23 24.58
N PRO A 265 41.56 -39.41 25.84
CA PRO A 265 40.80 -38.40 26.59
C PRO A 265 41.53 -37.06 26.77
N GLU A 266 42.86 -37.02 26.69
CA GLU A 266 43.65 -35.79 26.76
C GLU A 266 43.47 -34.86 25.55
N LYS A 267 42.95 -35.38 24.43
CA LYS A 267 42.69 -34.61 23.20
C LYS A 267 41.33 -33.89 23.21
N GLU A 268 40.55 -34.14 24.26
CA GLU A 268 39.20 -33.59 24.47
C GLU A 268 39.22 -32.06 24.55
N THR A 269 38.09 -31.45 24.23
CA THR A 269 37.81 -30.04 24.47
C THR A 269 37.70 -29.77 25.98
N LEU A 270 37.95 -28.53 26.41
CA LEU A 270 37.98 -28.21 27.85
C LEU A 270 36.60 -28.37 28.47
N LYS A 271 36.52 -29.22 29.50
CA LYS A 271 35.28 -29.48 30.25
C LYS A 271 35.07 -28.49 31.41
N THR A 272 36.14 -27.84 31.85
CA THR A 272 36.13 -26.79 32.87
C THR A 272 37.22 -25.76 32.59
N LEU A 273 37.02 -24.52 33.08
CA LEU A 273 38.00 -23.44 33.10
C LEU A 273 38.42 -23.09 34.55
N ASP A 274 38.11 -23.95 35.52
CA ASP A 274 38.43 -23.72 36.92
C ASP A 274 39.93 -23.51 37.12
N GLY A 275 40.29 -22.47 37.86
CA GLY A 275 41.68 -22.09 38.12
C GLY A 275 42.34 -21.24 37.02
N MET A 276 41.68 -21.01 35.89
CA MET A 276 42.17 -20.09 34.85
C MET A 276 41.76 -18.65 35.16
N LYS A 277 42.65 -17.69 34.91
CA LYS A 277 42.37 -16.26 35.11
C LYS A 277 41.54 -15.72 33.95
N GLN A 278 40.24 -15.53 34.16
CA GLN A 278 39.36 -14.99 33.13
C GLN A 278 38.17 -14.19 33.67
N ALA A 279 37.59 -13.37 32.81
CA ALA A 279 36.28 -12.77 32.98
C ALA A 279 35.56 -12.66 31.63
N LEU A 280 34.23 -12.66 31.67
CA LEU A 280 33.39 -12.55 30.48
C LEU A 280 32.32 -11.49 30.69
N PHE A 281 32.18 -10.59 29.72
CA PHE A 281 31.21 -9.51 29.71
C PHE A 281 30.39 -9.56 28.41
N SER A 282 29.06 -9.59 28.56
CA SER A 282 28.14 -9.42 27.44
C SER A 282 27.82 -7.93 27.23
N VAL A 283 28.06 -7.43 26.02
CA VAL A 283 27.91 -6.02 25.66
C VAL A 283 26.67 -5.73 24.81
N GLY A 284 25.82 -6.73 24.57
CA GLY A 284 24.58 -6.58 23.82
C GLY A 284 23.85 -7.91 23.71
N ASN A 285 22.53 -7.87 23.57
CA ASN A 285 21.69 -9.07 23.41
C ASN A 285 20.38 -8.72 22.71
N GLN A 286 19.65 -9.75 22.29
CA GLN A 286 18.41 -9.56 21.52
C GLN A 286 17.28 -8.90 22.31
N ARG A 287 17.27 -9.03 23.65
CA ARG A 287 16.26 -8.36 24.50
C ARG A 287 16.44 -6.85 24.49
N VAL A 288 17.69 -6.37 24.47
CA VAL A 288 18.00 -4.93 24.37
C VAL A 288 17.53 -4.37 23.02
N ALA A 289 17.80 -5.07 21.92
CA ALA A 289 17.33 -4.65 20.59
C ALA A 289 15.79 -4.56 20.53
N CYS A 290 15.07 -5.59 20.99
CA CYS A 290 13.60 -5.57 21.04
C CYS A 290 13.07 -4.45 21.95
N ALA A 291 13.72 -4.18 23.09
CA ALA A 291 13.31 -3.12 24.00
C ALA A 291 13.51 -1.72 23.41
N ALA A 292 14.62 -1.49 22.71
CA ALA A 292 14.88 -0.23 22.02
C ALA A 292 13.91 -0.02 20.84
N ALA A 293 13.63 -1.07 20.07
CA ALA A 293 12.57 -1.04 19.05
C ALA A 293 11.21 -0.68 19.67
N ALA A 294 10.85 -1.29 20.80
CA ALA A 294 9.60 -0.99 21.50
C ALA A 294 9.53 0.46 21.99
N GLN A 295 10.63 0.99 22.50
CA GLN A 295 10.73 2.39 22.89
C GLN A 295 10.55 3.31 21.68
N LYS A 296 11.18 2.99 20.55
CA LYS A 296 11.04 3.78 19.32
C LYS A 296 9.61 3.76 18.78
N ALA A 297 8.94 2.61 18.85
CA ALA A 297 7.54 2.49 18.47
C ALA A 297 6.63 3.41 19.31
N LYS A 298 6.87 3.53 20.62
CA LYS A 298 6.15 4.48 21.49
C LYS A 298 6.37 5.93 21.08
N GLU A 299 7.61 6.30 20.78
CA GLU A 299 7.94 7.67 20.30
C GLU A 299 7.21 8.02 19.01
N LEU A 300 6.97 7.03 18.15
CA LEU A 300 6.23 7.18 16.88
C LEU A 300 4.71 7.04 17.04
N GLY A 301 4.20 6.89 18.27
CA GLY A 301 2.76 6.87 18.56
C GLY A 301 2.09 5.50 18.50
N TYR A 302 2.85 4.40 18.51
CA TYR A 302 2.33 3.04 18.52
C TYR A 302 2.36 2.42 19.92
N THR A 303 1.40 1.56 20.21
CA THR A 303 1.49 0.66 21.38
C THR A 303 2.38 -0.54 21.04
N PRO A 304 3.57 -0.72 21.64
CA PRO A 304 4.40 -1.87 21.32
C PRO A 304 3.98 -3.12 22.09
N LEU A 305 4.10 -4.29 21.45
CA LEU A 305 4.06 -5.60 22.09
C LEU A 305 5.27 -6.41 21.64
N ILE A 306 6.19 -6.67 22.56
CA ILE A 306 7.28 -7.62 22.33
C ILE A 306 6.70 -9.03 22.50
N LEU A 307 6.53 -9.75 21.40
CA LEU A 307 5.99 -11.12 21.39
C LEU A 307 6.98 -12.10 22.00
N SER A 308 8.25 -12.03 21.59
CA SER A 308 9.34 -12.85 22.09
C SER A 308 10.69 -12.32 21.58
N SER A 309 11.76 -12.55 22.33
CA SER A 309 13.15 -12.27 21.93
C SER A 309 13.93 -13.54 21.56
N CYS A 310 13.26 -14.68 21.48
CA CYS A 310 13.87 -16.00 21.29
C CYS A 310 13.01 -16.88 20.38
N ILE A 311 12.40 -16.32 19.33
CA ILE A 311 11.69 -17.09 18.32
C ILE A 311 12.69 -17.91 17.52
N ASP A 312 12.47 -19.22 17.46
CA ASP A 312 13.16 -20.16 16.59
C ASP A 312 12.14 -20.93 15.71
N GLY A 313 12.63 -21.54 14.62
CA GLY A 313 11.81 -22.35 13.71
C GLY A 313 11.95 -21.99 12.23
N GLU A 314 11.08 -22.59 11.41
CA GLU A 314 11.06 -22.40 9.95
C GLU A 314 10.59 -20.97 9.60
N ALA A 315 11.42 -20.24 8.86
CA ALA A 315 11.25 -18.80 8.67
C ALA A 315 9.92 -18.43 8.01
N LYS A 316 9.51 -19.18 6.97
CA LYS A 316 8.21 -19.04 6.31
C LYS A 316 7.05 -19.16 7.30
N ASP A 317 7.10 -20.16 8.18
CA ASP A 317 6.01 -20.47 9.09
C ASP A 317 5.91 -19.40 10.20
N VAL A 318 7.04 -18.90 10.69
CA VAL A 318 7.07 -17.74 11.61
C VAL A 318 6.41 -16.52 10.96
N GLY A 319 6.71 -16.23 9.68
CA GLY A 319 6.05 -15.17 8.94
C GLY A 319 4.53 -15.35 8.88
N MET A 320 4.08 -16.57 8.58
CA MET A 320 2.65 -16.91 8.54
C MET A 320 1.95 -16.73 9.89
N VAL A 321 2.62 -17.07 11.00
CA VAL A 321 2.10 -16.87 12.36
C VAL A 321 1.98 -15.38 12.68
N LEU A 322 3.00 -14.57 12.36
CA LEU A 322 2.97 -13.12 12.56
C LEU A 322 1.83 -12.46 11.76
N ALA A 323 1.57 -12.93 10.54
CA ALA A 323 0.42 -12.47 9.75
C ALA A 323 -0.91 -12.89 10.39
N GLY A 324 -1.00 -14.09 10.97
CA GLY A 324 -2.15 -14.54 11.75
C GLY A 324 -2.46 -13.61 12.93
N ILE A 325 -1.46 -13.26 13.73
CA ILE A 325 -1.60 -12.32 14.86
C ILE A 325 -1.99 -10.93 14.34
N THR A 326 -1.40 -10.49 13.23
CA THR A 326 -1.72 -9.19 12.61
C THR A 326 -3.18 -9.12 12.14
N ASN A 327 -3.68 -10.19 11.50
CA ASN A 327 -5.07 -10.29 11.11
C ASN A 327 -6.02 -10.25 12.33
N GLU A 328 -5.63 -10.88 13.44
CA GLU A 328 -6.40 -10.85 14.69
C GLU A 328 -6.45 -9.42 15.26
N VAL A 329 -5.32 -8.72 15.31
CA VAL A 329 -5.26 -7.31 15.77
C VAL A 329 -6.21 -6.43 14.95
N ILE A 330 -6.16 -6.56 13.62
CA ILE A 330 -6.96 -5.73 12.71
C ILE A 330 -8.45 -6.05 12.83
N SER A 331 -8.81 -7.32 13.02
CA SER A 331 -10.21 -7.75 13.04
C SER A 331 -10.87 -7.61 14.43
N SER A 332 -10.12 -7.74 15.51
CA SER A 332 -10.67 -7.85 16.87
C SER A 332 -10.00 -6.96 17.92
N ASN A 333 -8.97 -6.18 17.56
CA ASN A 333 -8.15 -5.40 18.49
C ASN A 333 -7.45 -6.25 19.58
N ASN A 334 -7.27 -7.55 19.35
CA ASN A 334 -6.51 -8.45 20.21
C ASN A 334 -5.23 -8.94 19.53
N PRO A 335 -4.13 -9.19 20.26
CA PRO A 335 -3.98 -9.08 21.71
C PRO A 335 -3.85 -7.63 22.22
N ILE A 336 -3.62 -6.67 21.32
CA ILE A 336 -3.63 -5.23 21.62
C ILE A 336 -4.28 -4.45 20.47
N PRO A 337 -4.94 -3.31 20.75
CA PRO A 337 -5.57 -2.49 19.71
C PRO A 337 -4.52 -1.78 18.84
N ALA A 338 -4.85 -1.57 17.58
CA ALA A 338 -4.11 -0.68 16.71
C ALA A 338 -4.40 0.82 17.06
N PRO A 339 -3.47 1.77 16.84
CA PRO A 339 -2.17 1.59 16.20
C PRO A 339 -1.17 0.93 17.15
N CYS A 340 -0.51 -0.12 16.67
CA CYS A 340 0.43 -0.89 17.46
C CYS A 340 1.63 -1.39 16.65
N ALA A 341 2.66 -1.82 17.36
CA ALA A 341 3.84 -2.44 16.77
C ALA A 341 4.08 -3.81 17.44
N LEU A 342 4.05 -4.88 16.65
CA LEU A 342 4.41 -6.22 17.11
C LEU A 342 5.90 -6.43 16.86
N ILE A 343 6.65 -6.71 17.92
CA ILE A 343 8.10 -6.81 17.86
C ILE A 343 8.51 -8.21 18.28
N SER A 344 9.41 -8.81 17.52
CA SER A 344 10.01 -10.08 17.91
C SER A 344 11.47 -10.19 17.51
N GLY A 345 12.18 -11.07 18.19
CA GLY A 345 13.57 -11.38 17.94
C GLY A 345 13.84 -12.88 18.08
N GLY A 346 14.98 -13.33 17.58
CA GLY A 346 15.44 -14.71 17.64
C GLY A 346 16.12 -15.11 16.35
N GLU A 347 16.27 -16.40 16.08
CA GLU A 347 16.99 -16.92 14.91
C GLU A 347 16.11 -17.95 14.21
N THR A 348 15.68 -17.63 12.98
CA THR A 348 14.92 -18.57 12.14
C THR A 348 15.81 -19.21 11.10
N THR A 349 15.44 -20.41 10.68
CA THR A 349 16.17 -21.19 9.68
C THR A 349 15.29 -21.47 8.47
N ILE A 350 15.92 -21.85 7.35
CA ILE A 350 15.24 -22.39 6.18
C ILE A 350 15.68 -23.83 5.97
N THR A 351 14.72 -24.74 5.82
CA THR A 351 15.00 -26.13 5.44
C THR A 351 15.08 -26.24 3.91
N ILE A 352 16.28 -26.41 3.38
CA ILE A 352 16.53 -26.45 1.94
C ILE A 352 16.38 -27.89 1.40
N VAL A 353 15.41 -28.10 0.51
CA VAL A 353 15.22 -29.36 -0.21
C VAL A 353 15.57 -29.18 -1.69
N GLY A 354 16.62 -29.86 -2.16
CA GLY A 354 17.09 -29.75 -3.54
C GLY A 354 18.15 -28.67 -3.73
N LYS A 355 18.18 -28.04 -4.92
CA LYS A 355 19.14 -26.96 -5.25
C LYS A 355 18.44 -25.61 -5.08
N PRO A 356 18.77 -24.82 -4.05
CA PRO A 356 18.16 -23.51 -3.85
C PRO A 356 18.67 -22.52 -4.90
N GLU A 357 17.85 -21.52 -5.17
CA GLU A 357 18.27 -20.25 -5.76
C GLU A 357 18.89 -19.36 -4.66
N SER A 358 18.74 -18.03 -4.74
CA SER A 358 19.28 -17.08 -3.75
C SER A 358 18.20 -16.59 -2.80
N GLY A 359 18.51 -16.59 -1.50
CA GLY A 359 17.59 -16.16 -0.45
C GLY A 359 18.17 -16.30 0.95
N GLY A 360 17.40 -15.89 1.95
CA GLY A 360 17.73 -16.04 3.37
C GLY A 360 16.49 -16.10 4.27
N PRO A 361 16.65 -16.50 5.55
CA PRO A 361 15.54 -16.64 6.50
C PRO A 361 14.64 -15.42 6.61
N ASN A 362 15.21 -14.22 6.76
CA ASN A 362 14.42 -13.00 6.90
C ASN A 362 13.64 -12.67 5.62
N GLN A 363 14.26 -12.90 4.46
CA GLN A 363 13.62 -12.73 3.15
C GLN A 363 12.45 -13.72 2.96
N GLU A 364 12.57 -14.97 3.42
CA GLU A 364 11.47 -15.95 3.33
C GLU A 364 10.38 -15.70 4.38
N CYS A 365 10.76 -15.17 5.55
CA CYS A 365 9.84 -14.76 6.61
C CYS A 365 8.86 -13.68 6.13
N VAL A 366 9.34 -12.67 5.39
CA VAL A 366 8.45 -11.63 4.84
C VAL A 366 7.46 -12.18 3.81
N PHE A 367 7.86 -13.09 2.94
CA PHE A 367 6.91 -13.73 2.03
C PHE A 367 5.94 -14.67 2.75
N GLY A 368 6.38 -15.36 3.81
CA GLY A 368 5.50 -16.11 4.70
C GLY A 368 4.40 -15.23 5.30
N PHE A 369 4.77 -14.02 5.74
CA PHE A 369 3.84 -13.02 6.25
C PHE A 369 2.84 -12.57 5.19
N VAL A 370 3.33 -12.09 4.03
CA VAL A 370 2.45 -11.61 2.95
C VAL A 370 1.49 -12.72 2.52
N ASN A 371 1.95 -13.96 2.35
CA ASN A 371 1.09 -15.09 1.95
C ASN A 371 -0.20 -15.19 2.79
N LYS A 372 -0.15 -14.92 4.10
CA LYS A 372 -1.29 -15.03 5.02
C LYS A 372 -1.89 -13.72 5.49
N LEU A 373 -1.33 -12.56 5.13
CA LEU A 373 -1.92 -11.26 5.43
C LEU A 373 -3.25 -11.09 4.67
N ARG A 374 -4.28 -10.55 5.35
CA ARG A 374 -5.61 -10.30 4.77
C ARG A 374 -5.92 -8.82 4.57
N SER A 375 -5.21 -7.92 5.25
CA SER A 375 -5.41 -6.48 5.13
C SER A 375 -4.55 -5.92 3.99
N GLU A 376 -5.12 -5.02 3.21
CA GLU A 376 -4.41 -4.30 2.14
C GLU A 376 -3.89 -2.94 2.60
N GLU A 377 -4.48 -2.33 3.63
CA GLU A 377 -4.13 -0.99 4.09
C GLU A 377 -3.48 -0.97 5.49
N ASP A 378 -2.66 0.06 5.73
CA ASP A 378 -2.08 0.45 7.01
C ASP A 378 -1.26 -0.60 7.77
N VAL A 379 -0.63 -1.53 7.06
CA VAL A 379 0.30 -2.53 7.64
C VAL A 379 1.62 -2.52 6.91
N ALA A 380 2.73 -2.62 7.63
CA ALA A 380 4.03 -2.98 7.07
C ALA A 380 4.75 -3.97 7.99
N PHE A 381 5.54 -4.87 7.42
CA PHE A 381 6.35 -5.85 8.13
C PHE A 381 7.78 -5.82 7.61
N ILE A 382 8.73 -5.69 8.54
CA ILE A 382 10.16 -5.82 8.28
C ILE A 382 10.71 -7.03 9.06
N SER A 383 11.49 -7.86 8.37
CA SER A 383 12.34 -8.89 8.98
C SER A 383 13.75 -8.66 8.50
N ILE A 384 14.71 -8.55 9.43
CA ILE A 384 16.09 -8.19 9.11
C ILE A 384 17.08 -8.92 10.00
N ASP A 385 18.19 -9.39 9.43
CA ASP A 385 19.36 -9.84 10.18
C ASP A 385 20.13 -8.62 10.69
N THR A 386 20.37 -8.58 12.00
CA THR A 386 20.99 -7.41 12.63
C THR A 386 22.44 -7.20 12.22
N ASP A 387 23.11 -8.19 11.62
CA ASP A 387 24.46 -8.05 11.06
C ASP A 387 24.52 -7.45 9.65
N GLY A 388 23.36 -7.31 9.02
CA GLY A 388 23.22 -6.75 7.68
C GLY A 388 23.35 -7.76 6.54
N THR A 389 23.32 -9.06 6.83
CA THR A 389 23.38 -10.12 5.81
C THR A 389 22.46 -11.30 6.17
N ASP A 390 21.47 -11.55 5.32
CA ASP A 390 20.50 -12.63 5.43
C ASP A 390 20.80 -13.75 4.43
N GLY A 391 21.20 -14.92 4.93
CA GLY A 391 21.68 -16.02 4.09
C GLY A 391 23.01 -15.72 3.38
N PRO A 392 23.35 -16.43 2.29
CA PRO A 392 24.56 -16.19 1.50
C PRO A 392 24.36 -15.04 0.49
N THR A 393 23.85 -13.89 0.95
CA THR A 393 23.48 -12.74 0.10
C THR A 393 24.09 -11.43 0.62
N ASP A 394 23.95 -10.34 -0.11
CA ASP A 394 24.27 -8.97 0.35
C ASP A 394 23.04 -8.22 0.90
N ILE A 395 21.89 -8.89 0.94
CA ILE A 395 20.61 -8.39 1.44
C ILE A 395 20.53 -8.65 2.94
N ALA A 396 20.14 -7.67 3.74
CA ALA A 396 19.94 -7.81 5.18
C ALA A 396 18.59 -8.43 5.55
N GLY A 397 17.61 -8.38 4.64
CA GLY A 397 16.26 -8.90 4.84
C GLY A 397 15.27 -8.28 3.85
N GLY A 398 14.01 -8.17 4.26
CA GLY A 398 12.96 -7.60 3.42
C GLY A 398 11.98 -6.74 4.20
N ILE A 399 11.27 -5.89 3.47
CA ILE A 399 10.12 -5.13 3.97
C ILE A 399 8.95 -5.31 3.01
N VAL A 400 7.77 -5.58 3.55
CA VAL A 400 6.54 -5.89 2.79
C VAL A 400 5.34 -5.25 3.47
N ASP A 401 4.23 -5.13 2.75
CA ASP A 401 2.99 -4.53 3.25
C ASP A 401 1.74 -5.18 2.63
N GLY A 402 0.58 -4.57 2.87
CA GLY A 402 -0.70 -5.02 2.32
C GLY A 402 -0.79 -5.01 0.80
N TYR A 403 -0.01 -4.16 0.11
CA TYR A 403 -0.01 -4.03 -1.34
C TYR A 403 0.94 -5.02 -2.02
N THR A 404 1.87 -5.63 -1.27
CA THR A 404 2.87 -6.56 -1.85
C THR A 404 2.24 -7.70 -2.65
N LYS A 405 1.06 -8.22 -2.27
CA LYS A 405 0.38 -9.28 -3.05
C LYS A 405 -0.01 -8.82 -4.45
N GLU A 406 -0.50 -7.60 -4.56
CA GLU A 406 -0.92 -7.02 -5.83
C GLU A 406 0.30 -6.79 -6.73
N GLU A 407 1.38 -6.25 -6.16
CA GLU A 407 2.64 -6.03 -6.89
C GLU A 407 3.30 -7.33 -7.34
N MET A 408 3.22 -8.38 -6.52
CA MET A 408 3.64 -9.74 -6.91
C MET A 408 2.85 -10.24 -8.12
N ALA A 409 1.52 -10.04 -8.14
CA ALA A 409 0.67 -10.44 -9.25
C ALA A 409 1.04 -9.70 -10.55
N LYS A 410 1.23 -8.37 -10.48
CA LYS A 410 1.71 -7.54 -11.60
C LYS A 410 3.08 -8.00 -12.12
N SER A 411 3.95 -8.43 -11.21
CA SER A 411 5.30 -8.89 -11.53
C SER A 411 5.40 -10.37 -11.90
N SER A 412 4.27 -11.10 -12.00
CA SER A 412 4.24 -12.55 -12.25
C SER A 412 5.08 -13.37 -11.26
N ILE A 413 5.11 -12.94 -9.99
CA ILE A 413 5.81 -13.62 -8.90
C ILE A 413 4.81 -14.53 -8.18
N SER A 414 5.15 -15.80 -7.97
CA SER A 414 4.28 -16.74 -7.26
C SER A 414 4.89 -17.24 -5.94
N PHE A 415 4.07 -17.36 -4.89
CA PHE A 415 4.51 -17.94 -3.61
C PHE A 415 5.01 -19.37 -3.75
N SER A 416 4.36 -20.17 -4.61
CA SER A 416 4.75 -21.57 -4.85
C SER A 416 6.18 -21.66 -5.39
N GLU A 417 6.54 -20.79 -6.33
CA GLU A 417 7.88 -20.73 -6.89
C GLU A 417 8.91 -20.24 -5.87
N ILE A 418 8.59 -19.16 -5.15
CA ILE A 418 9.47 -18.60 -4.10
C ILE A 418 9.85 -19.68 -3.09
N PHE A 419 8.86 -20.37 -2.50
CA PHE A 419 9.11 -21.32 -1.42
C PHE A 419 9.69 -22.65 -1.90
N SER A 420 9.41 -23.08 -3.13
CA SER A 420 9.97 -24.33 -3.67
C SER A 420 11.43 -24.19 -4.10
N LYS A 421 11.82 -23.00 -4.56
CA LYS A 421 13.18 -22.72 -5.04
C LYS A 421 14.04 -21.96 -4.04
N HIS A 422 13.46 -21.45 -2.95
CA HIS A 422 14.10 -20.50 -2.04
C HIS A 422 14.67 -19.26 -2.78
N GLY A 423 13.97 -18.81 -3.83
CA GLY A 423 14.38 -17.69 -4.72
C GLY A 423 13.92 -16.32 -4.24
N THR A 424 14.06 -16.04 -2.94
CA THR A 424 13.49 -14.84 -2.31
C THR A 424 14.24 -13.55 -2.67
N SER A 425 15.55 -13.61 -2.93
CA SER A 425 16.35 -12.41 -3.25
C SER A 425 15.93 -11.76 -4.55
N ALA A 426 15.73 -12.56 -5.60
CA ALA A 426 15.31 -12.06 -6.91
C ALA A 426 13.90 -11.47 -6.86
N ALA A 427 13.00 -12.09 -6.08
CA ALA A 427 11.64 -11.60 -5.89
C ALA A 427 11.61 -10.24 -5.18
N LEU A 428 12.31 -10.10 -4.04
CA LEU A 428 12.39 -8.83 -3.31
C LEU A 428 13.06 -7.72 -4.14
N SER A 429 14.12 -8.05 -4.88
CA SER A 429 14.80 -7.09 -5.76
C SER A 429 13.85 -6.59 -6.84
N LYS A 430 13.04 -7.47 -7.45
CA LYS A 430 12.06 -7.11 -8.48
C LYS A 430 10.93 -6.22 -7.94
N LEU A 431 10.56 -6.42 -6.67
CA LEU A 431 9.54 -5.62 -5.99
C LEU A 431 10.08 -4.31 -5.40
N ASN A 432 11.41 -4.09 -5.42
CA ASN A 432 12.08 -3.00 -4.70
C ASN A 432 11.90 -3.06 -3.17
N ASP A 433 11.75 -4.27 -2.63
CA ASP A 433 11.47 -4.58 -1.22
C ASP A 433 12.70 -5.17 -0.48
N ALA A 434 13.82 -5.38 -1.17
CA ALA A 434 15.07 -5.89 -0.60
C ALA A 434 15.80 -4.83 0.22
N ILE A 435 16.21 -5.17 1.44
CA ILE A 435 16.89 -4.23 2.35
C ILE A 435 18.40 -4.38 2.25
N TYR A 436 19.12 -3.28 2.01
CA TYR A 436 20.58 -3.24 2.01
C TYR A 436 21.08 -2.33 3.14
N THR A 437 22.02 -2.82 3.95
CA THR A 437 22.64 -2.05 5.06
C THR A 437 24.17 -2.08 5.05
N GLY A 438 24.76 -3.00 4.30
CA GLY A 438 26.12 -3.46 4.54
C GLY A 438 26.33 -3.96 5.97
N ASN A 439 27.57 -3.97 6.45
CA ASN A 439 27.88 -4.36 7.83
C ASN A 439 27.43 -3.28 8.84
N THR A 440 26.47 -3.64 9.68
CA THR A 440 25.90 -2.78 10.73
C THR A 440 26.85 -2.62 11.94
N GLY A 441 27.80 -3.54 12.13
CA GLY A 441 28.70 -3.59 13.28
C GLY A 441 28.14 -4.34 14.50
N THR A 442 27.04 -5.07 14.38
CA THR A 442 26.51 -5.92 15.47
C THR A 442 26.04 -7.26 14.93
N ASN A 443 25.70 -8.18 15.83
CA ASN A 443 24.93 -9.39 15.50
C ASN A 443 24.25 -9.89 16.78
N VAL A 444 22.93 -9.72 16.83
CA VAL A 444 22.05 -10.28 17.85
C VAL A 444 20.91 -11.09 17.21
N MET A 445 21.18 -11.77 16.09
CA MET A 445 20.23 -12.58 15.32
C MET A 445 19.22 -11.73 14.50
N ASN A 446 18.01 -12.24 14.27
CA ASN A 446 16.98 -11.60 13.46
C ASN A 446 16.08 -10.67 14.31
N LEU A 447 15.84 -9.45 13.83
CA LEU A 447 14.86 -8.51 14.38
C LEU A 447 13.66 -8.40 13.43
N ARG A 448 12.46 -8.48 13.99
CA ARG A 448 11.19 -8.48 13.26
C ARG A 448 10.23 -7.44 13.85
N VAL A 449 9.66 -6.60 12.99
CA VAL A 449 8.73 -5.55 13.40
C VAL A 449 7.55 -5.50 12.44
N VAL A 450 6.34 -5.70 12.95
CA VAL A 450 5.09 -5.39 12.24
C VAL A 450 4.57 -4.06 12.78
N VAL A 451 4.34 -3.10 11.89
CA VAL A 451 3.67 -1.84 12.21
C VAL A 451 2.25 -1.89 11.67
N ILE A 452 1.28 -1.74 12.57
CA ILE A 452 -0.14 -1.71 12.26
C ILE A 452 -0.61 -0.29 12.57
N GLY A 453 -0.89 0.48 11.53
CA GLY A 453 -1.50 1.81 11.61
C GLY A 453 -2.90 1.74 12.20
N LYS A 454 -3.54 2.90 12.38
CA LYS A 454 -4.97 2.92 12.69
C LYS A 454 -5.68 2.30 11.48
N PRO A 455 -6.36 1.15 11.61
CA PRO A 455 -7.13 0.60 10.52
C PRO A 455 -8.08 1.68 10.00
N SER A 456 -8.29 1.76 8.69
CA SER A 456 -9.29 2.61 8.05
C SER A 456 -10.71 2.42 8.67
N SER A 457 -10.92 1.30 9.38
CA SER A 457 -12.12 0.94 10.15
C SER A 457 -12.14 1.42 11.62
N CYS A 458 -11.01 1.88 12.18
CA CYS A 458 -10.91 2.42 13.55
C CYS A 458 -9.99 3.65 13.64
N HIS A 459 -10.34 4.69 12.88
CA HIS A 459 -10.42 6.01 13.50
C HIS A 459 -11.29 5.91 14.77
N ASP A 460 -11.14 6.78 15.78
CA ASP A 460 -12.27 7.05 16.67
C ASP A 460 -13.46 7.36 15.76
N GLY A 461 -14.33 6.38 15.59
CA GLY A 461 -15.06 6.26 14.34
C GLY A 461 -16.02 7.42 14.24
N ASP A 462 -15.89 8.24 13.18
CA ASP A 462 -16.89 9.28 12.98
C ASP A 462 -18.17 8.59 12.52
N THR A 463 -19.16 8.67 13.38
CA THR A 463 -20.45 8.05 13.17
C THR A 463 -21.47 9.10 12.81
N ILE A 464 -22.51 8.66 12.12
CA ILE A 464 -23.67 9.51 11.85
C ILE A 464 -24.36 9.78 13.18
N LYS A 465 -24.30 11.02 13.66
CA LYS A 465 -25.01 11.43 14.87
C LYS A 465 -26.50 11.57 14.57
N LYS A 466 -26.82 12.18 13.43
CA LYS A 466 -28.20 12.38 12.96
C LYS A 466 -28.21 12.70 11.47
N ILE A 467 -29.27 12.30 10.78
CA ILE A 467 -29.63 12.80 9.46
C ILE A 467 -31.07 13.31 9.45
N GLU A 468 -31.31 14.45 8.81
CA GLU A 468 -32.62 15.12 8.78
C GLU A 468 -32.99 15.52 7.36
N GLY A 469 -34.23 15.22 6.98
CA GLY A 469 -34.80 15.61 5.69
C GLY A 469 -35.58 16.91 5.77
N ARG A 470 -35.53 17.69 4.69
CA ARG A 470 -36.32 18.90 4.49
C ARG A 470 -36.88 18.95 3.07
N GLU A 471 -38.13 19.39 2.95
CA GLU A 471 -38.70 19.81 1.67
C GLU A 471 -38.15 21.19 1.30
N ILE A 472 -37.50 21.29 0.14
CA ILE A 472 -37.00 22.55 -0.44
C ILE A 472 -37.59 22.76 -1.85
N LEU A 473 -37.29 23.88 -2.50
CA LEU A 473 -37.68 24.14 -3.89
C LEU A 473 -36.47 24.02 -4.82
N ASN A 474 -36.69 23.45 -5.99
CA ASN A 474 -35.69 23.39 -7.07
C ASN A 474 -35.80 24.61 -8.02
N ALA A 475 -35.00 24.60 -9.08
CA ALA A 475 -34.91 25.66 -10.09
C ALA A 475 -36.19 25.90 -10.92
N LYS A 476 -37.16 24.98 -10.88
CA LYS A 476 -38.50 25.15 -11.48
C LYS A 476 -39.57 25.52 -10.44
N GLY A 477 -39.18 25.79 -9.19
CA GLY A 477 -40.12 26.05 -8.09
C GLY A 477 -40.91 24.81 -7.66
N MET A 478 -40.47 23.61 -8.05
CA MET A 478 -41.07 22.35 -7.63
C MET A 478 -40.44 21.86 -6.32
N PRO A 479 -41.22 21.24 -5.42
CA PRO A 479 -40.68 20.64 -4.21
C PRO A 479 -39.70 19.50 -4.51
N THR A 480 -38.61 19.44 -3.75
CA THR A 480 -37.63 18.34 -3.75
C THR A 480 -37.12 18.09 -2.32
N VAL A 481 -36.22 17.13 -2.13
CA VAL A 481 -35.69 16.71 -0.84
C VAL A 481 -34.25 17.20 -0.65
N GLU A 482 -33.99 17.76 0.53
CA GLU A 482 -32.65 18.02 1.06
C GLU A 482 -32.42 17.12 2.29
N ALA A 483 -31.24 16.52 2.41
CA ALA A 483 -30.80 15.80 3.59
C ALA A 483 -29.61 16.55 4.23
N ASN A 484 -29.69 16.75 5.54
CA ASN A 484 -28.64 17.34 6.36
C ASN A 484 -28.10 16.28 7.32
N ILE A 485 -26.81 15.99 7.26
CA ILE A 485 -26.16 15.01 8.12
C ILE A 485 -25.22 15.70 9.10
N GLN A 486 -25.27 15.27 10.36
CA GLN A 486 -24.34 15.66 11.41
C GLN A 486 -23.56 14.43 11.87
N THR A 487 -22.24 14.55 11.99
CA THR A 487 -21.36 13.48 12.47
C THR A 487 -21.02 13.65 13.95
N THR A 488 -20.50 12.61 14.60
CA THR A 488 -20.11 12.68 16.02
C THR A 488 -18.85 13.51 16.24
N LYS A 489 -18.04 13.73 15.20
CA LYS A 489 -16.92 14.70 15.20
C LYS A 489 -17.33 16.12 14.82
N GLY A 490 -18.62 16.36 14.55
CA GLY A 490 -19.15 17.69 14.30
C GLY A 490 -19.07 18.17 12.85
N TYR A 491 -18.72 17.31 11.89
CA TYR A 491 -18.89 17.65 10.48
C TYR A 491 -20.37 17.75 10.14
N MET A 492 -20.68 18.66 9.22
CA MET A 492 -22.02 18.86 8.69
C MET A 492 -21.94 18.86 7.18
N ALA A 493 -22.75 18.01 6.55
CA ALA A 493 -22.91 17.99 5.11
C ALA A 493 -24.39 18.08 4.73
N THR A 494 -24.64 18.72 3.60
CA THR A 494 -25.97 18.92 3.05
C THR A 494 -25.99 18.39 1.63
N ALA A 495 -27.06 17.71 1.28
CA ALA A 495 -27.29 17.28 -0.09
C ALA A 495 -28.74 17.53 -0.50
N SER A 496 -28.93 18.15 -1.65
CA SER A 496 -30.26 18.31 -2.25
C SER A 496 -30.33 17.63 -3.60
N VAL A 497 -31.45 16.95 -3.88
CA VAL A 497 -31.56 16.14 -5.09
C VAL A 497 -32.34 16.85 -6.19
N PRO A 498 -31.91 16.68 -7.45
CA PRO A 498 -32.65 17.22 -8.58
C PRO A 498 -33.90 16.36 -8.87
N CYS A 499 -34.85 16.91 -9.63
CA CYS A 499 -35.97 16.14 -10.17
C CYS A 499 -36.17 16.37 -11.67
N GLY A 500 -36.76 15.38 -12.34
CA GLY A 500 -37.16 15.44 -13.74
C GLY A 500 -38.50 16.14 -13.95
N THR A 501 -38.75 16.58 -15.18
CA THR A 501 -40.08 17.08 -15.60
C THR A 501 -41.01 15.90 -15.93
N SER A 502 -40.51 14.91 -16.66
CA SER A 502 -41.10 13.58 -16.87
C SER A 502 -40.40 12.53 -16.01
N GLN A 503 -41.11 11.44 -15.73
CA GLN A 503 -40.61 10.30 -14.98
C GLN A 503 -40.64 9.08 -15.91
N GLY A 504 -39.47 8.56 -16.29
CA GLY A 504 -39.32 7.45 -17.23
C GLY A 504 -39.87 6.12 -16.70
N SER A 505 -40.11 5.16 -17.60
CA SER A 505 -40.71 3.87 -17.27
C SER A 505 -39.81 2.98 -16.40
N TYR A 506 -38.49 3.14 -16.52
CA TYR A 506 -37.47 2.25 -15.94
C TYR A 506 -36.60 2.91 -14.86
N GLU A 507 -36.84 4.18 -14.54
CA GLU A 507 -36.10 4.92 -13.51
C GLU A 507 -36.62 4.64 -12.09
N ALA A 508 -35.74 4.83 -11.10
CA ALA A 508 -36.10 4.88 -9.70
C ALA A 508 -37.12 5.99 -9.44
N LYS A 509 -38.10 5.72 -8.57
CA LYS A 509 -39.28 6.56 -8.40
C LYS A 509 -39.15 7.53 -7.24
N ALA A 510 -39.25 8.83 -7.54
CA ALA A 510 -39.42 9.84 -6.52
C ALA A 510 -40.79 9.70 -5.83
N LEU A 511 -40.80 9.86 -4.51
CA LEU A 511 -42.02 9.84 -3.71
C LEU A 511 -42.57 11.26 -3.54
N TYR A 512 -43.86 11.43 -3.85
CA TYR A 512 -44.59 12.68 -3.71
C TYR A 512 -45.81 12.52 -2.77
N ASP A 513 -46.18 13.60 -2.09
CA ASP A 513 -47.23 13.64 -1.08
C ASP A 513 -48.64 13.37 -1.64
N GLY A 514 -48.87 13.66 -2.93
CA GLY A 514 -50.21 13.74 -3.49
C GLY A 514 -51.04 14.90 -2.93
N GLY A 515 -52.34 14.89 -3.22
CA GLY A 515 -53.28 15.89 -2.72
C GLY A 515 -53.11 17.29 -3.34
N ARG A 516 -53.50 18.34 -2.59
CA ARG A 516 -53.59 19.72 -3.12
C ARG A 516 -52.28 20.50 -3.13
N ARG A 517 -51.32 20.17 -2.26
CA ARG A 517 -50.08 20.94 -2.13
C ARG A 517 -49.21 20.73 -3.36
N TYR A 518 -48.76 21.83 -3.97
CA TYR A 518 -47.91 21.81 -5.17
C TYR A 518 -48.45 20.89 -6.27
N ASN A 519 -49.78 20.86 -6.47
CA ASN A 519 -50.45 19.98 -7.43
C ASN A 519 -50.10 18.49 -7.25
N GLY A 520 -49.97 18.06 -6.00
CA GLY A 520 -49.64 16.69 -5.63
C GLY A 520 -48.14 16.38 -5.62
N LYS A 521 -47.27 17.35 -5.93
CA LYS A 521 -45.81 17.20 -6.00
C LYS A 521 -45.08 17.65 -4.73
N GLY A 522 -45.78 17.77 -3.58
CA GLY A 522 -45.10 17.95 -2.29
C GLY A 522 -44.17 16.77 -1.98
N THR A 523 -43.14 16.97 -1.16
CA THR A 523 -42.14 15.94 -0.81
C THR A 523 -41.94 15.79 0.69
N ARG A 524 -42.92 16.19 1.50
CA ARG A 524 -42.85 16.06 2.97
C ARG A 524 -42.81 14.61 3.43
N ILE A 525 -43.49 13.70 2.74
CA ILE A 525 -43.44 12.26 3.07
C ILE A 525 -42.02 11.74 2.86
N ALA A 526 -41.42 12.01 1.69
CA ALA A 526 -40.03 11.63 1.38
C ALA A 526 -39.02 12.26 2.37
N ALA A 527 -39.14 13.56 2.68
CA ALA A 527 -38.31 14.21 3.70
C ALA A 527 -38.55 13.64 5.12
N GLY A 528 -39.76 13.19 5.41
CA GLY A 528 -40.12 12.46 6.63
C GLY A 528 -39.39 11.13 6.74
N HIS A 529 -39.31 10.36 5.65
CA HIS A 529 -38.54 9.10 5.61
C HIS A 529 -37.05 9.31 5.90
N VAL A 530 -36.45 10.40 5.40
CA VAL A 530 -35.06 10.76 5.75
C VAL A 530 -34.90 10.95 7.26
N SER A 531 -35.79 11.75 7.87
CA SER A 531 -35.72 12.13 9.28
C SER A 531 -36.09 11.00 10.27
N ASN A 532 -36.84 10.01 9.78
CA ASN A 532 -37.38 8.92 10.61
C ASN A 532 -36.73 7.58 10.21
N ASP A 533 -37.20 6.96 9.14
CA ASP A 533 -36.85 5.58 8.78
C ASP A 533 -35.37 5.43 8.41
N ILE A 534 -34.84 6.32 7.57
CA ILE A 534 -33.42 6.32 7.17
C ILE A 534 -32.54 6.71 8.36
N ASN A 535 -32.91 7.76 9.11
CA ASN A 535 -32.17 8.13 10.31
C ASN A 535 -32.11 7.00 11.34
N ALA A 536 -33.18 6.21 11.51
CA ALA A 536 -33.21 5.09 12.44
C ALA A 536 -32.20 3.99 12.09
N ILE A 537 -31.91 3.76 10.81
CA ILE A 537 -30.93 2.74 10.38
C ILE A 537 -29.50 3.28 10.25
N LEU A 538 -29.34 4.58 9.98
CA LEU A 538 -28.04 5.21 9.75
C LEU A 538 -27.41 5.82 11.01
N ALA A 539 -28.20 6.30 11.98
CA ALA A 539 -27.67 6.87 13.20
C ALA A 539 -26.81 5.84 13.98
N GLY A 540 -25.63 6.28 14.42
CA GLY A 540 -24.62 5.45 15.07
C GLY A 540 -23.79 4.58 14.12
N LYS A 541 -24.07 4.58 12.80
CA LYS A 541 -23.25 3.87 11.81
C LYS A 541 -21.98 4.64 11.46
N GLN A 542 -20.92 3.89 11.13
CA GLN A 542 -19.62 4.42 10.73
C GLN A 542 -19.67 5.02 9.33
N LEU A 543 -18.96 6.13 9.11
CA LEU A 543 -18.81 6.77 7.80
C LEU A 543 -17.69 6.16 6.94
N ALA A 544 -17.01 5.10 7.40
CA ALA A 544 -15.88 4.50 6.68
C ALA A 544 -16.28 3.89 5.32
N ASP A 545 -17.48 3.31 5.24
CA ASP A 545 -18.00 2.60 4.06
C ASP A 545 -19.39 3.11 3.64
N PRO A 546 -19.47 4.22 2.88
CA PRO A 546 -20.72 4.75 2.34
C PRO A 546 -21.53 3.75 1.50
N ALA A 547 -20.87 2.85 0.77
CA ALA A 547 -21.54 1.87 -0.08
C ALA A 547 -22.36 0.88 0.76
N SER A 548 -21.85 0.46 1.92
CA SER A 548 -22.65 -0.36 2.86
C SER A 548 -23.90 0.35 3.37
N LEU A 549 -23.83 1.68 3.55
CA LEU A 549 -24.96 2.49 4.02
C LEU A 549 -26.03 2.65 2.93
N ASP A 550 -25.61 2.81 1.68
CA ASP A 550 -26.52 2.74 0.52
C ASP A 550 -27.27 1.40 0.48
N GLN A 551 -26.57 0.29 0.65
CA GLN A 551 -27.19 -1.04 0.68
C GLN A 551 -28.19 -1.21 1.82
N LEU A 552 -27.94 -0.61 2.99
CA LEU A 552 -28.91 -0.60 4.08
C LEU A 552 -30.19 0.18 3.71
N MET A 553 -30.06 1.33 3.05
CA MET A 553 -31.21 2.12 2.60
C MET A 553 -32.00 1.42 1.50
N ILE A 554 -31.33 0.83 0.52
CA ILE A 554 -31.96 0.05 -0.57
C ILE A 554 -32.72 -1.15 0.02
N LYS A 555 -32.11 -1.85 0.98
CA LYS A 555 -32.75 -2.97 1.66
C LYS A 555 -33.94 -2.54 2.53
N LEU A 556 -33.86 -1.38 3.18
CA LEU A 556 -34.94 -0.82 3.98
C LEU A 556 -36.16 -0.47 3.11
N ASP A 557 -35.92 0.11 1.93
CA ASP A 557 -36.98 0.38 0.96
C ASP A 557 -37.65 -0.90 0.45
N GLY A 558 -36.85 -1.90 0.07
CA GLY A 558 -37.33 -3.23 -0.28
C GLY A 558 -37.99 -3.34 -1.67
N THR A 559 -38.05 -2.26 -2.45
CA THR A 559 -38.56 -2.25 -3.82
C THR A 559 -37.43 -2.06 -4.83
N ALA A 560 -37.57 -2.63 -6.04
CA ALA A 560 -36.56 -2.50 -7.08
C ALA A 560 -36.42 -1.06 -7.61
N ASP A 561 -37.51 -0.29 -7.58
CA ASP A 561 -37.61 1.07 -8.10
C ASP A 561 -37.56 2.14 -6.99
N LYS A 562 -37.25 1.77 -5.76
CA LYS A 562 -37.14 2.68 -4.60
C LYS A 562 -38.44 3.44 -4.29
N SER A 563 -39.58 2.88 -4.66
CA SER A 563 -40.90 3.51 -4.48
C SER A 563 -41.43 3.45 -3.05
N GLY A 564 -40.83 2.62 -2.17
CA GLY A 564 -41.23 2.47 -0.77
C GLY A 564 -40.93 3.71 0.07
N LEU A 565 -39.68 4.18 0.04
CA LEU A 565 -39.20 5.39 0.73
C LEU A 565 -39.12 6.60 -0.22
N GLY A 566 -38.98 6.34 -1.52
CA GLY A 566 -38.72 7.32 -2.56
C GLY A 566 -37.24 7.45 -2.90
N ALA A 567 -36.92 7.33 -4.19
CA ALA A 567 -35.57 7.51 -4.72
C ALA A 567 -34.97 8.89 -4.35
N ASN A 568 -35.81 9.92 -4.22
CA ASN A 568 -35.44 11.26 -3.77
C ASN A 568 -35.00 11.29 -2.29
N ALA A 569 -35.58 10.47 -1.41
CA ALA A 569 -35.16 10.37 -0.01
C ALA A 569 -33.83 9.60 0.14
N ILE A 570 -33.71 8.47 -0.57
CA ILE A 570 -32.51 7.63 -0.56
C ILE A 570 -31.32 8.39 -1.14
N LEU A 571 -31.50 9.02 -2.32
CA LEU A 571 -30.42 9.72 -2.97
C LEU A 571 -29.92 10.92 -2.13
N ALA A 572 -30.84 11.71 -1.56
CA ALA A 572 -30.45 12.85 -0.73
C ALA A 572 -29.59 12.38 0.44
N SER A 573 -29.99 11.27 1.07
CA SER A 573 -29.26 10.67 2.18
C SER A 573 -27.90 10.11 1.73
N SER A 574 -27.86 9.40 0.60
CA SER A 574 -26.65 8.81 0.01
C SER A 574 -25.58 9.85 -0.30
N VAL A 575 -25.97 10.96 -0.96
CA VAL A 575 -25.05 12.06 -1.29
C VAL A 575 -24.58 12.77 -0.02
N ALA A 576 -25.46 13.01 0.96
CA ALA A 576 -25.07 13.62 2.24
C ALA A 576 -24.05 12.75 2.99
N VAL A 577 -24.27 11.42 3.03
CA VAL A 577 -23.34 10.45 3.62
C VAL A 577 -21.98 10.46 2.91
N ALA A 578 -21.97 10.49 1.57
CA ALA A 578 -20.72 10.55 0.80
C ALA A 578 -19.92 11.82 1.10
N LYS A 579 -20.59 12.99 1.13
CA LYS A 579 -19.98 14.27 1.51
C LYS A 579 -19.41 14.23 2.93
N ALA A 580 -20.17 13.72 3.90
CA ALA A 580 -19.71 13.58 5.29
C ALA A 580 -18.53 12.60 5.44
N SER A 581 -18.52 11.50 4.67
CA SER A 581 -17.42 10.54 4.65
C SER A 581 -16.12 11.18 4.17
N ALA A 582 -16.17 11.95 3.09
CA ALA A 582 -15.00 12.69 2.57
C ALA A 582 -14.47 13.71 3.59
N MET A 583 -15.37 14.47 4.23
CA MET A 583 -15.01 15.41 5.30
C MET A 583 -14.36 14.70 6.50
N SER A 584 -14.94 13.58 6.95
CA SER A 584 -14.39 12.79 8.06
C SER A 584 -13.01 12.19 7.74
N LYS A 585 -12.74 11.89 6.47
CA LYS A 585 -11.46 11.35 5.99
C LYS A 585 -10.42 12.43 5.66
N HIS A 586 -10.81 13.71 5.66
CA HIS A 586 -9.98 14.84 5.24
C HIS A 586 -9.40 14.67 3.82
N ILE A 587 -10.20 14.14 2.90
CA ILE A 587 -9.82 13.99 1.48
C ILE A 587 -10.86 14.67 0.59
N PRO A 588 -10.47 15.13 -0.62
CA PRO A 588 -11.43 15.63 -1.61
C PRO A 588 -12.52 14.63 -1.93
N LEU A 589 -13.74 15.13 -2.18
CA LEU A 589 -14.92 14.28 -2.37
C LEU A 589 -14.78 13.34 -3.57
N TYR A 590 -14.33 13.82 -4.73
CA TYR A 590 -14.07 12.94 -5.89
C TYR A 590 -13.11 11.78 -5.57
N LYS A 591 -12.06 12.00 -4.76
CA LYS A 591 -11.14 10.93 -4.33
C LYS A 591 -11.79 9.96 -3.35
N SER A 592 -12.69 10.45 -2.50
CA SER A 592 -13.43 9.63 -1.54
C SER A 592 -14.49 8.76 -2.20
N LEU A 593 -15.04 9.20 -3.33
CA LEU A 593 -16.11 8.50 -4.05
C LEU A 593 -15.58 7.27 -4.77
N TYR A 594 -14.49 7.43 -5.52
CA TYR A 594 -13.90 6.34 -6.29
C TYR A 594 -12.41 6.58 -6.51
N ARG A 595 -11.57 5.62 -6.08
CA ARG A 595 -10.11 5.76 -6.15
C ARG A 595 -9.61 5.40 -7.55
N GLN A 596 -8.97 6.35 -8.19
CA GLN A 596 -8.34 6.22 -9.51
C GLN A 596 -6.84 6.46 -9.45
N ASP A 597 -6.09 5.88 -10.38
CA ASP A 597 -4.65 6.16 -10.57
C ASP A 597 -4.42 7.62 -11.01
N SER A 598 -5.35 8.15 -11.80
CA SER A 598 -5.37 9.54 -12.22
C SER A 598 -6.80 10.02 -12.41
N TYR A 599 -7.04 11.30 -12.10
CA TYR A 599 -8.33 11.96 -12.30
C TYR A 599 -8.28 12.86 -13.53
N LYS A 600 -9.40 13.01 -14.22
CA LYS A 600 -9.56 13.94 -15.34
C LYS A 600 -10.80 14.81 -15.14
N ILE A 601 -10.70 16.06 -15.60
CA ILE A 601 -11.86 16.94 -15.71
C ILE A 601 -12.62 16.51 -16.98
N PRO A 602 -13.94 16.28 -16.94
CA PRO A 602 -14.74 15.93 -18.11
C PRO A 602 -14.93 17.13 -19.05
N ASP A 603 -14.96 16.86 -20.37
CA ASP A 603 -15.29 17.87 -21.37
C ASP A 603 -16.76 18.33 -21.24
N ILE A 604 -17.07 19.55 -21.64
CA ILE A 604 -18.39 20.15 -21.50
C ILE A 604 -19.33 19.75 -22.65
N ILE A 605 -20.55 19.38 -22.29
CA ILE A 605 -21.71 19.38 -23.20
C ILE A 605 -22.73 20.40 -22.65
N ALA A 606 -23.16 21.32 -23.50
CA ALA A 606 -24.06 22.40 -23.09
C ALA A 606 -25.21 22.61 -24.06
N THR A 607 -26.44 22.48 -23.55
CA THR A 607 -27.63 22.97 -24.26
C THR A 607 -27.58 24.48 -24.39
N VAL A 608 -27.66 24.99 -25.62
CA VAL A 608 -27.66 26.43 -25.92
C VAL A 608 -28.93 26.91 -26.62
N ILE A 609 -29.63 26.05 -27.34
CA ILE A 609 -30.94 26.34 -27.94
C ILE A 609 -31.92 25.25 -27.51
N ALA A 610 -33.09 25.67 -27.03
CA ALA A 610 -34.21 24.78 -26.70
C ALA A 610 -35.20 24.73 -27.88
N GLY A 611 -35.72 23.54 -28.15
CA GLY A 611 -36.64 23.23 -29.25
C GLY A 611 -37.88 22.44 -28.78
N GLY A 612 -38.46 21.64 -29.68
CA GLY A 612 -39.65 20.83 -29.39
C GLY A 612 -40.82 21.62 -28.82
N ALA A 613 -41.42 21.12 -27.73
CA ALA A 613 -42.57 21.72 -27.05
C ALA A 613 -42.30 23.11 -26.44
N PHE A 614 -41.03 23.49 -26.30
CA PHE A 614 -40.60 24.80 -25.78
C PHE A 614 -40.26 25.80 -26.90
N SER A 615 -40.35 25.37 -28.17
CA SER A 615 -40.20 26.28 -29.31
C SER A 615 -41.37 27.27 -29.37
N VAL A 616 -41.06 28.57 -29.39
CA VAL A 616 -42.05 29.65 -29.52
C VAL A 616 -42.53 29.88 -30.95
N SER A 617 -42.05 29.09 -31.93
CA SER A 617 -42.38 29.23 -33.34
C SER A 617 -43.58 28.34 -33.74
N ALA A 618 -44.40 28.81 -34.68
CA ALA A 618 -45.51 28.02 -35.24
C ALA A 618 -45.05 26.81 -36.09
N HIS A 619 -43.74 26.66 -36.31
CA HIS A 619 -43.10 25.60 -37.09
C HIS A 619 -41.99 24.95 -36.26
N ALA A 620 -42.29 24.67 -34.98
CA ALA A 620 -41.36 24.25 -33.93
C ALA A 620 -40.14 23.45 -34.43
N LEU A 621 -38.97 23.79 -33.87
CA LEU A 621 -37.73 23.04 -34.06
C LEU A 621 -37.97 21.54 -33.86
N GLU A 622 -37.36 20.71 -34.70
CA GLU A 622 -37.66 19.27 -34.76
C GLU A 622 -37.41 18.56 -33.43
N PHE A 623 -36.29 18.88 -32.77
CA PHE A 623 -35.77 18.16 -31.60
C PHE A 623 -35.83 19.00 -30.32
N GLU A 624 -35.74 18.34 -29.17
CA GLU A 624 -35.86 18.96 -27.84
C GLU A 624 -34.72 19.95 -27.59
N ASP A 625 -33.47 19.56 -27.80
CA ASP A 625 -32.32 20.34 -27.33
C ASP A 625 -31.17 20.33 -28.35
N TYR A 626 -30.55 21.50 -28.56
CA TYR A 626 -29.42 21.68 -29.46
C TYR A 626 -28.18 22.08 -28.65
N LEU A 627 -27.12 21.29 -28.81
CA LEU A 627 -25.99 21.25 -27.91
C LEU A 627 -24.70 21.73 -28.59
N TYR A 628 -23.86 22.44 -27.84
CA TYR A 628 -22.44 22.48 -28.14
C TYR A 628 -21.72 21.36 -27.40
N VAL A 629 -20.80 20.70 -28.11
CA VAL A 629 -19.93 19.66 -27.57
C VAL A 629 -18.49 20.15 -27.70
N PHE A 630 -17.81 20.26 -26.56
CA PHE A 630 -16.47 20.82 -26.47
C PHE A 630 -15.44 19.70 -26.45
N SER A 631 -14.24 19.99 -26.97
CA SER A 631 -13.09 19.10 -26.96
C SER A 631 -11.81 19.87 -27.33
N ASN A 632 -10.64 19.29 -27.08
CA ASN A 632 -9.33 19.83 -27.51
C ASN A 632 -9.00 21.22 -26.91
N PHE A 633 -9.35 21.43 -25.64
CA PHE A 633 -8.87 22.55 -24.83
C PHE A 633 -7.69 22.10 -23.96
N ASP A 634 -6.76 23.02 -23.69
CA ASP A 634 -5.57 22.72 -22.88
C ASP A 634 -5.91 22.66 -21.39
N SER A 635 -6.95 23.39 -20.97
CA SER A 635 -7.46 23.44 -19.60
C SER A 635 -8.97 23.70 -19.56
N PHE A 636 -9.59 23.38 -18.42
CA PHE A 636 -11.05 23.49 -18.26
C PHE A 636 -11.54 24.94 -18.17
N ASP A 637 -10.73 25.86 -17.66
CA ASP A 637 -11.06 27.28 -17.62
C ASP A 637 -11.16 27.90 -19.02
N GLU A 638 -10.27 27.53 -19.95
CA GLU A 638 -10.38 27.93 -21.35
C GLU A 638 -11.65 27.38 -22.02
N GLU A 639 -11.98 26.12 -21.74
CA GLU A 639 -13.18 25.45 -22.25
C GLU A 639 -14.47 26.15 -21.76
N LEU A 640 -14.52 26.48 -20.47
CA LEU A 640 -15.65 27.20 -19.88
C LEU A 640 -15.76 28.63 -20.41
N GLU A 641 -14.64 29.34 -20.57
CA GLU A 641 -14.62 30.67 -21.19
C GLU A 641 -15.18 30.63 -22.61
N ALA A 642 -14.82 29.61 -23.38
CA ALA A 642 -15.35 29.39 -24.73
C ALA A 642 -16.87 29.22 -24.71
N LEU A 643 -17.42 28.41 -23.80
CA LEU A 643 -18.86 28.24 -23.66
C LEU A 643 -19.57 29.56 -23.34
N VAL A 644 -19.07 30.32 -22.35
CA VAL A 644 -19.66 31.61 -21.96
C VAL A 644 -19.65 32.58 -23.14
N THR A 645 -18.52 32.67 -23.84
CA THR A 645 -18.35 33.53 -25.01
C THR A 645 -19.30 33.15 -26.15
N LEU A 646 -19.38 31.87 -26.49
CA LEU A 646 -20.25 31.36 -27.55
C LEU A 646 -21.73 31.57 -27.22
N ARG A 647 -22.15 31.29 -25.99
CA ARG A 647 -23.54 31.45 -25.56
C ARG A 647 -23.98 32.91 -25.55
N ALA A 648 -23.11 33.84 -25.12
CA ALA A 648 -23.39 35.27 -25.14
C ALA A 648 -23.45 35.82 -26.58
N HIS A 649 -22.52 35.40 -27.45
CA HIS A 649 -22.51 35.83 -28.85
C HIS A 649 -23.71 35.30 -29.62
N LEU A 650 -24.06 34.03 -29.44
CA LEU A 650 -25.25 33.43 -30.04
C LEU A 650 -26.53 34.16 -29.62
N GLN A 651 -26.68 34.47 -28.32
CA GLN A 651 -27.81 35.26 -27.83
C GLN A 651 -27.87 36.64 -28.45
N LYS A 652 -26.74 37.35 -28.52
CA LYS A 652 -26.66 38.67 -29.14
C LYS A 652 -27.15 38.61 -30.60
N LYS A 653 -26.65 37.67 -31.39
CA LYS A 653 -27.00 37.53 -32.81
C LYS A 653 -28.47 37.18 -33.01
N LEU A 654 -29.00 36.24 -32.22
CA LEU A 654 -30.41 35.89 -32.26
C LEU A 654 -31.29 37.07 -31.81
N THR A 655 -30.83 37.86 -30.84
CA THR A 655 -31.55 39.05 -30.38
C THR A 655 -31.57 40.15 -31.43
N GLU A 656 -30.46 40.38 -32.13
CA GLU A 656 -30.38 41.32 -33.25
C GLU A 656 -31.36 40.95 -34.38
N GLN A 657 -31.54 39.65 -34.64
CA GLN A 657 -32.38 39.16 -35.73
C GLN A 657 -33.87 39.05 -35.36
N TYR A 658 -34.19 38.55 -34.17
CA TYR A 658 -35.57 38.18 -33.80
C TYR A 658 -36.12 38.97 -32.60
N GLY A 659 -35.35 39.90 -32.02
CA GLY A 659 -35.73 40.61 -30.80
C GLY A 659 -35.46 39.79 -29.54
N VAL A 660 -36.05 40.18 -28.41
CA VAL A 660 -35.78 39.53 -27.11
C VAL A 660 -36.11 38.03 -27.18
N ILE A 661 -35.11 37.19 -26.91
CA ILE A 661 -35.23 35.74 -26.94
C ILE A 661 -35.60 35.22 -25.55
N PRO A 662 -36.69 34.44 -25.40
CA PRO A 662 -37.00 33.77 -24.14
C PRO A 662 -36.00 32.65 -23.85
N GLU A 663 -35.91 32.24 -22.58
CA GLU A 663 -35.03 31.16 -22.16
C GLU A 663 -35.83 30.05 -21.46
N ASP A 664 -35.46 28.79 -21.72
CA ASP A 664 -35.89 27.64 -20.91
C ASP A 664 -34.66 26.96 -20.30
N GLY A 665 -34.65 26.78 -18.98
CA GLY A 665 -33.48 26.20 -18.29
C GLY A 665 -32.15 26.94 -18.52
N GLY A 666 -32.17 28.14 -19.09
CA GLY A 666 -31.01 28.93 -19.53
C GLY A 666 -30.66 28.78 -21.02
N ALA A 667 -31.22 27.80 -21.73
CA ALA A 667 -31.09 27.66 -23.18
C ALA A 667 -31.99 28.65 -23.93
N LEU A 668 -31.58 29.10 -25.10
CA LEU A 668 -32.29 30.09 -25.91
C LEU A 668 -33.46 29.44 -26.65
N ALA A 669 -34.68 29.87 -26.36
CA ALA A 669 -35.89 29.44 -27.08
C ALA A 669 -36.17 30.40 -28.26
N ALA A 670 -35.26 30.42 -29.24
CA ALA A 670 -35.37 31.30 -30.41
C ALA A 670 -36.42 30.80 -31.42
N PRO A 671 -37.09 31.71 -32.18
CA PRO A 671 -38.14 31.36 -33.15
C PRO A 671 -37.56 30.83 -34.48
N LEU A 672 -36.72 29.80 -34.38
CA LEU A 672 -36.07 29.13 -35.51
C LEU A 672 -37.03 28.13 -36.16
N LYS A 673 -36.83 27.86 -37.46
CA LYS A 673 -37.75 27.10 -38.32
C LYS A 673 -37.27 25.70 -38.68
N SER A 674 -35.98 25.40 -38.52
CA SER A 674 -35.44 24.06 -38.73
C SER A 674 -34.11 23.83 -38.01
N THR A 675 -33.75 22.56 -37.88
CA THR A 675 -32.46 22.08 -37.38
C THR A 675 -31.30 22.70 -38.15
N GLU A 676 -31.40 22.83 -39.48
CA GLU A 676 -30.34 23.46 -40.27
C GLU A 676 -30.19 24.96 -39.99
N GLU A 677 -31.28 25.67 -39.67
CA GLU A 677 -31.21 27.07 -39.26
C GLU A 677 -30.52 27.23 -37.90
N ALA A 678 -30.85 26.37 -36.93
CA ALA A 678 -30.20 26.34 -35.63
C ALA A 678 -28.70 26.06 -35.75
N PHE A 679 -28.32 25.01 -36.49
CA PHE A 679 -26.92 24.68 -36.73
C PHE A 679 -26.16 25.78 -37.46
N LYS A 680 -26.77 26.50 -38.40
CA LYS A 680 -26.13 27.64 -39.05
C LYS A 680 -25.79 28.76 -38.07
N TRP A 681 -26.71 29.15 -37.20
CA TRP A 681 -26.48 30.17 -36.18
C TRP A 681 -25.40 29.75 -35.18
N MET A 682 -25.47 28.49 -34.74
CA MET A 682 -24.49 27.91 -33.82
C MET A 682 -23.09 27.90 -34.42
N LEU A 683 -22.94 27.31 -35.61
CA LEU A 683 -21.65 27.25 -36.30
C LEU A 683 -21.13 28.63 -36.71
N GLN A 684 -22.01 29.56 -37.09
CA GLN A 684 -21.59 30.94 -37.33
C GLN A 684 -21.00 31.57 -36.07
N SER A 685 -21.59 31.32 -34.90
CA SER A 685 -21.06 31.79 -33.63
C SER A 685 -19.71 31.15 -33.31
N VAL A 686 -19.55 29.84 -33.55
CA VAL A 686 -18.27 29.13 -33.41
C VAL A 686 -17.18 29.76 -34.28
N ARG A 687 -17.49 30.08 -35.55
CA ARG A 687 -16.54 30.73 -36.47
C ARG A 687 -16.17 32.14 -36.04
N GLU A 688 -17.16 32.96 -35.74
CA GLU A 688 -16.93 34.37 -35.40
C GLU A 688 -16.18 34.54 -34.07
N CYS A 689 -16.34 33.61 -33.13
CA CYS A 689 -15.62 33.60 -31.86
C CYS A 689 -14.26 32.88 -31.92
N GLY A 690 -13.89 32.26 -33.05
CA GLY A 690 -12.59 31.63 -33.23
C GLY A 690 -12.41 30.26 -32.57
N TYR A 691 -13.50 29.51 -32.36
CA TYR A 691 -13.47 28.18 -31.72
C TYR A 691 -13.67 27.02 -32.73
N GLU A 692 -13.40 27.26 -34.03
CA GLU A 692 -13.44 26.20 -35.05
C GLU A 692 -12.48 25.04 -34.69
N GLY A 693 -12.95 23.80 -34.80
CA GLY A 693 -12.17 22.60 -34.48
C GLY A 693 -12.11 22.25 -32.98
N LYS A 694 -12.54 23.15 -32.09
CA LYS A 694 -12.69 22.90 -30.65
C LYS A 694 -14.13 22.62 -30.22
N VAL A 695 -15.11 23.05 -31.02
CA VAL A 695 -16.54 22.89 -30.73
C VAL A 695 -17.28 22.23 -31.89
N THR A 696 -18.02 21.18 -31.58
CA THR A 696 -18.93 20.46 -32.49
C THR A 696 -20.38 20.59 -32.02
N LEU A 697 -21.30 20.00 -32.79
CA LEU A 697 -22.74 20.04 -32.53
C LEU A 697 -23.21 18.73 -31.90
N GLY A 698 -24.23 18.84 -31.06
CA GLY A 698 -24.99 17.71 -30.54
C GLY A 698 -26.50 17.95 -30.61
N LEU A 699 -27.25 16.86 -30.57
CA LEU A 699 -28.71 16.86 -30.47
C LEU A 699 -29.13 16.00 -29.28
N ASP A 700 -30.11 16.49 -28.54
CA ASP A 700 -30.94 15.69 -27.65
C ASP A 700 -32.35 15.67 -28.26
N VAL A 701 -32.72 14.49 -28.73
CA VAL A 701 -33.90 14.28 -29.58
C VAL A 701 -35.13 14.01 -28.73
N ALA A 702 -34.96 13.31 -27.60
CA ALA A 702 -36.04 12.76 -26.78
C ALA A 702 -37.15 12.10 -27.61
N ALA A 703 -36.76 11.20 -28.54
CA ALA A 703 -37.67 10.67 -29.55
C ALA A 703 -38.87 9.91 -28.97
N SER A 704 -38.77 9.41 -27.73
CA SER A 704 -39.87 8.78 -26.99
C SER A 704 -41.13 9.65 -26.93
N GLU A 705 -40.99 10.96 -26.71
CA GLU A 705 -42.11 11.90 -26.60
C GLU A 705 -42.82 12.15 -27.95
N SER A 706 -42.12 11.87 -29.05
CA SER A 706 -42.64 12.03 -30.41
C SER A 706 -43.04 10.70 -31.06
N TYR A 707 -42.93 9.57 -30.35
CA TYR A 707 -43.21 8.25 -30.90
C TYR A 707 -44.68 7.84 -30.79
N ASP A 708 -45.28 7.50 -31.93
CA ASP A 708 -46.64 6.99 -32.02
C ASP A 708 -46.62 5.45 -32.07
N LYS A 709 -46.93 4.81 -30.94
CA LYS A 709 -46.95 3.34 -30.80
C LYS A 709 -47.94 2.66 -31.75
N ALA A 710 -49.02 3.32 -32.17
CA ALA A 710 -50.04 2.72 -33.02
C ALA A 710 -49.60 2.64 -34.49
N THR A 711 -48.81 3.63 -34.93
CA THR A 711 -48.30 3.70 -36.30
C THR A 711 -46.83 3.30 -36.44
N GLN A 712 -46.12 3.12 -35.32
CA GLN A 712 -44.67 2.89 -35.26
C GLN A 712 -43.87 3.97 -36.00
N THR A 713 -44.29 5.23 -35.86
CA THR A 713 -43.66 6.38 -36.49
C THR A 713 -43.29 7.46 -35.48
N TYR A 714 -42.30 8.29 -35.82
CA TYR A 714 -41.89 9.45 -35.05
C TYR A 714 -42.49 10.71 -35.67
N ARG A 715 -43.21 11.51 -34.88
CA ARG A 715 -43.92 12.71 -35.33
C ARG A 715 -43.25 13.97 -34.78
N PHE A 716 -42.34 14.54 -35.57
CA PHE A 716 -41.76 15.87 -35.33
C PHE A 716 -42.49 16.91 -36.19
N ASN A 717 -41.76 17.83 -36.84
CA ASN A 717 -42.32 18.68 -37.89
C ASN A 717 -42.75 17.88 -39.15
N LYS A 718 -42.29 16.63 -39.25
CA LYS A 718 -42.62 15.63 -40.27
C LYS A 718 -42.79 14.28 -39.58
N VAL A 719 -43.41 13.35 -40.28
CA VAL A 719 -43.53 11.95 -39.83
C VAL A 719 -42.38 11.15 -40.43
N PHE A 720 -41.66 10.42 -39.59
CA PHE A 720 -40.56 9.55 -40.00
C PHE A 720 -40.83 8.11 -39.58
N GLY A 721 -40.56 7.16 -40.46
CA GLY A 721 -40.24 5.79 -40.07
C GLY A 721 -38.84 5.71 -39.43
N ARG A 722 -38.53 4.60 -38.75
CA ARG A 722 -37.21 4.35 -38.13
C ARG A 722 -36.05 4.52 -39.13
N ASP A 723 -36.16 3.91 -40.31
CA ASP A 723 -35.11 3.95 -41.32
C ASP A 723 -34.95 5.37 -41.89
N GLU A 724 -36.07 6.06 -42.16
CA GLU A 724 -36.07 7.45 -42.64
C GLU A 724 -35.44 8.39 -41.61
N LEU A 725 -35.71 8.18 -40.32
CA LEU A 725 -35.11 8.96 -39.24
C LEU A 725 -33.60 8.68 -39.12
N THR A 726 -33.19 7.43 -39.28
CA THR A 726 -31.77 7.03 -39.32
C THR A 726 -31.03 7.72 -40.47
N ASP A 727 -31.63 7.71 -41.67
CA ASP A 727 -31.08 8.39 -42.85
C ASP A 727 -31.04 9.91 -42.65
N TYR A 728 -32.05 10.49 -41.99
CA TYR A 728 -32.06 11.91 -41.64
C TYR A 728 -30.88 12.29 -40.73
N TYR A 729 -30.60 11.51 -39.69
CA TYR A 729 -29.42 11.72 -38.84
C TYR A 729 -28.10 11.57 -39.61
N ALA A 730 -28.00 10.55 -40.47
CA ALA A 730 -26.81 10.34 -41.29
C ALA A 730 -26.54 11.52 -42.24
N ASP A 731 -27.60 12.07 -42.84
CA ASP A 731 -27.51 13.26 -43.69
C ASP A 731 -27.09 14.51 -42.91
N LEU A 732 -27.56 14.68 -41.67
CA LEU A 732 -27.10 15.77 -40.80
C LEU A 732 -25.61 15.63 -40.46
N CYS A 733 -25.17 14.44 -40.06
CA CYS A 733 -23.77 14.15 -39.73
C CYS A 733 -22.82 14.32 -40.94
N LYS A 734 -23.32 14.11 -42.16
CA LYS A 734 -22.57 14.35 -43.38
C LYS A 734 -22.41 15.85 -43.69
N LYS A 735 -23.40 16.67 -43.36
CA LYS A 735 -23.45 18.10 -43.69
C LYS A 735 -22.83 18.98 -42.61
N TYR A 736 -22.89 18.55 -41.36
CA TYR A 736 -22.51 19.32 -40.19
C TYR A 736 -21.61 18.50 -39.27
N PRO A 737 -20.75 19.13 -38.44
CA PRO A 737 -19.97 18.43 -37.43
C PRO A 737 -20.85 18.01 -36.25
N LEU A 738 -21.84 17.16 -36.50
CA LEU A 738 -22.74 16.58 -35.51
C LEU A 738 -22.10 15.30 -34.96
N THR A 739 -21.60 15.35 -33.74
CA THR A 739 -20.81 14.26 -33.13
C THR A 739 -21.51 13.60 -31.94
N TYR A 740 -22.67 14.11 -31.55
CA TYR A 740 -23.43 13.65 -30.39
C TYR A 740 -24.92 13.59 -30.73
N ILE A 741 -25.57 12.45 -30.48
CA ILE A 741 -27.02 12.28 -30.60
C ILE A 741 -27.48 11.49 -29.38
N GLU A 742 -28.34 12.11 -28.57
CA GLU A 742 -28.98 11.52 -27.40
C GLU A 742 -30.43 11.16 -27.70
N ASP A 743 -30.83 9.96 -27.27
CA ASP A 743 -32.18 9.41 -27.40
C ASP A 743 -32.79 9.55 -28.80
N ALA A 744 -32.02 9.10 -29.79
CA ALA A 744 -32.38 9.16 -31.20
C ALA A 744 -33.70 8.45 -31.57
N PHE A 745 -34.12 7.48 -30.75
CA PHE A 745 -35.32 6.65 -30.92
C PHE A 745 -36.04 6.46 -29.58
N HIS A 746 -37.25 5.89 -29.64
CA HIS A 746 -38.04 5.56 -28.45
C HIS A 746 -37.26 4.61 -27.50
N GLU A 747 -37.48 4.71 -26.19
CA GLU A 747 -36.76 3.98 -25.13
C GLU A 747 -36.66 2.45 -25.32
N ASP A 748 -37.61 1.85 -26.05
CA ASP A 748 -37.66 0.42 -26.38
C ASP A 748 -37.31 0.07 -27.85
N ASP A 749 -36.87 1.05 -28.65
CA ASP A 749 -36.48 0.83 -30.04
C ASP A 749 -35.01 0.38 -30.17
N ILE A 750 -34.71 -0.78 -29.59
CA ILE A 750 -33.36 -1.36 -29.51
C ILE A 750 -32.73 -1.55 -30.91
N ASP A 751 -33.54 -1.95 -31.88
CA ASP A 751 -33.12 -2.11 -33.28
C ASP A 751 -32.72 -0.77 -33.91
N GLY A 752 -33.46 0.30 -33.61
CA GLY A 752 -33.14 1.66 -34.07
C GLY A 752 -31.78 2.12 -33.55
N PHE A 753 -31.54 2.00 -32.25
CA PHE A 753 -30.24 2.34 -31.66
C PHE A 753 -29.09 1.52 -32.27
N ALA A 754 -29.27 0.21 -32.43
CA ALA A 754 -28.27 -0.66 -33.04
C ALA A 754 -27.99 -0.30 -34.50
N ALA A 755 -29.03 0.01 -35.27
CA ALA A 755 -28.92 0.44 -36.66
C ALA A 755 -28.14 1.76 -36.77
N LEU A 756 -28.45 2.74 -35.92
CA LEU A 756 -27.76 4.03 -35.90
C LEU A 756 -26.29 3.88 -35.50
N ARG A 757 -25.97 3.10 -34.45
CA ARG A 757 -24.59 2.81 -34.06
C ARG A 757 -23.78 2.18 -35.19
N SER A 758 -24.38 1.22 -35.90
CA SER A 758 -23.75 0.57 -37.06
C SER A 758 -23.54 1.53 -38.22
N ARG A 759 -24.52 2.41 -38.46
CA ARG A 759 -24.50 3.37 -39.57
C ARG A 759 -23.52 4.52 -39.35
N LEU A 760 -23.39 4.98 -38.09
CA LEU A 760 -22.61 6.15 -37.70
C LEU A 760 -21.65 5.81 -36.52
N PRO A 761 -20.66 4.92 -36.72
CA PRO A 761 -19.80 4.46 -35.64
C PRO A 761 -18.91 5.56 -35.03
N GLY A 762 -18.71 6.67 -35.74
CA GLY A 762 -17.93 7.84 -35.27
C GLY A 762 -18.75 8.91 -34.54
N VAL A 763 -20.06 8.69 -34.34
CA VAL A 763 -20.95 9.59 -33.60
C VAL A 763 -21.24 8.98 -32.23
N GLN A 764 -21.26 9.80 -31.19
CA GLN A 764 -21.69 9.38 -29.86
C GLN A 764 -23.22 9.24 -29.85
N ASN A 765 -23.68 8.00 -29.95
CA ASN A 765 -25.07 7.57 -29.81
C ASN A 765 -25.32 7.26 -28.32
N VAL A 766 -25.94 8.21 -27.62
CA VAL A 766 -26.11 8.20 -26.18
C VAL A 766 -27.52 7.74 -25.81
N GLY A 767 -27.60 6.77 -24.91
CA GLY A 767 -28.86 6.37 -24.28
C GLY A 767 -29.07 7.11 -22.96
N ASP A 768 -30.14 7.89 -22.89
CA ASP A 768 -30.69 8.46 -21.66
C ASP A 768 -31.90 7.63 -21.21
N ASP A 769 -33.07 7.76 -21.83
CA ASP A 769 -34.25 6.94 -21.57
C ASP A 769 -34.02 5.46 -21.90
N LEU A 770 -33.22 5.17 -22.95
CA LEU A 770 -32.86 3.80 -23.34
C LEU A 770 -32.31 3.00 -22.15
N PHE A 771 -31.46 3.63 -21.33
CA PHE A 771 -30.86 2.99 -20.17
C PHE A 771 -31.52 3.39 -18.86
N ALA A 772 -32.07 4.60 -18.77
CA ALA A 772 -32.59 5.23 -17.55
C ALA A 772 -31.64 5.13 -16.35
N SER A 773 -30.32 5.18 -16.61
CA SER A 773 -29.26 4.85 -15.64
C SER A 773 -29.47 3.51 -14.90
N ASN A 774 -30.23 2.58 -15.46
CA ASN A 774 -30.60 1.31 -14.83
C ASN A 774 -29.59 0.21 -15.20
N ILE A 775 -28.95 -0.37 -14.20
CA ILE A 775 -27.90 -1.38 -14.41
C ILE A 775 -28.41 -2.64 -15.14
N ALA A 776 -29.68 -3.02 -14.97
CA ALA A 776 -30.24 -4.17 -15.66
C ALA A 776 -30.38 -3.89 -17.17
N ARG A 777 -30.88 -2.71 -17.54
CA ARG A 777 -30.98 -2.29 -18.94
C ARG A 777 -29.61 -2.09 -19.57
N LEU A 778 -28.66 -1.51 -18.84
CA LEU A 778 -27.27 -1.42 -19.30
C LEU A 778 -26.69 -2.80 -19.61
N ARG A 779 -26.86 -3.78 -18.71
CA ARG A 779 -26.38 -5.15 -18.96
C ARG A 779 -26.99 -5.76 -20.21
N GLU A 780 -28.27 -5.54 -20.44
CA GLU A 780 -28.99 -6.11 -21.57
C GLU A 780 -28.67 -5.40 -22.90
N TYR A 781 -28.53 -4.07 -22.90
CA TYR A 781 -28.55 -3.25 -24.12
C TYR A 781 -27.28 -2.40 -24.36
N HIS A 782 -26.22 -2.53 -23.56
CA HIS A 782 -24.97 -1.74 -23.74
C HIS A 782 -24.35 -1.85 -25.15
N THR A 783 -24.65 -2.91 -25.90
CA THR A 783 -24.11 -3.11 -27.25
C THR A 783 -24.78 -2.24 -28.31
N VAL A 784 -25.95 -1.64 -28.05
CA VAL A 784 -26.69 -0.87 -29.07
C VAL A 784 -26.40 0.62 -29.07
N ALA A 785 -25.77 1.15 -28.02
CA ALA A 785 -25.35 2.55 -27.89
C ALA A 785 -23.90 2.62 -27.38
N ASN A 786 -23.19 3.71 -27.67
CA ASN A 786 -21.78 3.88 -27.26
C ASN A 786 -21.59 4.97 -26.20
N GLY A 787 -22.68 5.56 -25.69
CA GLY A 787 -22.64 6.44 -24.53
C GLY A 787 -23.79 6.19 -23.56
N LEU A 788 -23.51 6.35 -22.27
CA LEU A 788 -24.47 6.35 -21.18
C LEU A 788 -24.63 7.78 -20.66
N LEU A 789 -25.86 8.30 -20.67
CA LEU A 789 -26.17 9.50 -19.90
C LEU A 789 -26.50 9.10 -18.45
N LEU A 790 -25.56 9.39 -17.54
CA LEU A 790 -25.67 9.04 -16.14
C LEU A 790 -26.37 10.15 -15.35
N LYS A 791 -27.64 9.91 -15.01
CA LYS A 791 -28.45 10.77 -14.13
C LYS A 791 -28.65 10.10 -12.79
N ILE A 792 -27.93 10.59 -11.77
CA ILE A 792 -27.88 9.94 -10.46
C ILE A 792 -29.26 9.77 -9.79
N ASN A 793 -30.21 10.66 -10.05
CA ASN A 793 -31.56 10.54 -9.49
C ASN A 793 -32.44 9.48 -10.17
N GLN A 794 -32.06 8.99 -11.36
CA GLN A 794 -32.75 7.87 -12.01
C GLN A 794 -32.34 6.52 -11.43
N ILE A 795 -31.18 6.43 -10.78
CA ILE A 795 -30.73 5.20 -10.12
C ILE A 795 -30.94 5.24 -8.61
N GLY A 796 -30.76 6.41 -7.98
CA GLY A 796 -31.23 6.68 -6.61
C GLY A 796 -30.20 6.48 -5.49
N SER A 797 -28.97 6.05 -5.77
CA SER A 797 -27.86 6.04 -4.80
C SER A 797 -26.51 6.27 -5.48
N VAL A 798 -25.53 6.73 -4.71
CA VAL A 798 -24.16 7.01 -5.19
C VAL A 798 -23.45 5.71 -5.58
N SER A 799 -23.54 4.66 -4.76
CA SER A 799 -22.89 3.37 -5.03
C SER A 799 -23.41 2.69 -6.30
N GLU A 800 -24.72 2.72 -6.54
CA GLU A 800 -25.28 2.19 -7.78
C GLU A 800 -24.85 3.04 -8.98
N ALA A 801 -24.78 4.38 -8.86
CA ALA A 801 -24.36 5.25 -9.95
C ALA A 801 -22.90 5.00 -10.38
N ILE A 802 -22.00 4.83 -9.41
CA ILE A 802 -20.60 4.43 -9.68
C ILE A 802 -20.58 3.06 -10.37
N THR A 803 -21.37 2.10 -9.90
CA THR A 803 -21.47 0.76 -10.51
C THR A 803 -21.93 0.83 -11.97
N ALA A 804 -22.88 1.71 -12.30
CA ALA A 804 -23.34 1.92 -13.67
C ALA A 804 -22.26 2.55 -14.55
N ALA A 805 -21.53 3.56 -14.04
CA ALA A 805 -20.42 4.18 -14.75
C ALA A 805 -19.30 3.17 -15.04
N GLU A 806 -18.88 2.39 -14.04
CA GLU A 806 -17.87 1.34 -14.22
C GLU A 806 -18.30 0.31 -15.26
N PHE A 807 -19.57 -0.11 -15.24
CA PHE A 807 -20.09 -1.08 -16.18
C PHE A 807 -19.98 -0.55 -17.61
N ALA A 808 -20.40 0.70 -17.84
CA ALA A 808 -20.31 1.35 -19.14
C ALA A 808 -18.85 1.42 -19.63
N GLN A 809 -17.93 1.87 -18.78
CA GLN A 809 -16.51 1.99 -19.13
C GLN A 809 -15.85 0.64 -19.45
N LYS A 810 -16.18 -0.42 -18.69
CA LYS A 810 -15.69 -1.79 -18.94
C LYS A 810 -16.16 -2.36 -20.29
N HIS A 811 -17.17 -1.76 -20.90
CA HIS A 811 -17.74 -2.16 -22.20
C HIS A 811 -17.55 -1.09 -23.27
N ASP A 812 -16.51 -0.26 -23.15
CA ASP A 812 -16.12 0.75 -24.15
C ASP A 812 -17.24 1.76 -24.48
N MET A 813 -18.07 2.08 -23.48
CA MET A 813 -19.05 3.16 -23.59
C MET A 813 -18.52 4.42 -22.91
N ASP A 814 -18.76 5.55 -23.54
CA ASP A 814 -18.54 6.85 -22.93
C ASP A 814 -19.53 7.07 -21.78
N VAL A 815 -19.07 7.62 -20.67
CA VAL A 815 -19.93 8.05 -19.55
C VAL A 815 -20.07 9.56 -19.60
N ILE A 816 -21.32 10.02 -19.67
CA ILE A 816 -21.68 11.44 -19.66
C ILE A 816 -22.50 11.70 -18.40
N VAL A 817 -21.92 12.35 -17.41
CA VAL A 817 -22.66 12.71 -16.19
C VAL A 817 -23.59 13.88 -16.50
N SER A 818 -24.86 13.79 -16.10
CA SER A 818 -25.87 14.77 -16.47
C SER A 818 -26.67 15.28 -15.28
N LEU A 819 -27.05 16.55 -15.37
CA LEU A 819 -28.06 17.17 -14.53
C LEU A 819 -29.49 16.75 -14.90
N ARG A 820 -30.48 17.28 -14.15
CA ARG A 820 -31.90 17.28 -14.54
C ARG A 820 -32.45 18.68 -14.79
N SER A 821 -33.61 18.76 -15.44
CA SER A 821 -34.31 20.01 -15.71
C SER A 821 -34.78 20.74 -14.42
N GLY A 822 -35.08 20.01 -13.35
CA GLY A 822 -35.37 20.55 -12.02
C GLY A 822 -34.18 20.47 -11.06
N GLU A 823 -33.09 21.16 -11.36
CA GLU A 823 -31.87 21.17 -10.54
C GLU A 823 -31.97 21.99 -9.23
N THR A 824 -31.01 21.77 -8.35
CA THR A 824 -30.75 22.51 -7.10
C THR A 824 -29.36 23.13 -7.15
N THR A 825 -28.96 23.85 -6.10
CA THR A 825 -27.59 24.38 -6.00
C THR A 825 -26.56 23.34 -5.49
N ASP A 826 -26.92 22.06 -5.44
CA ASP A 826 -25.98 20.99 -5.11
C ASP A 826 -25.02 20.73 -6.27
N ASP A 827 -23.72 20.69 -6.04
CA ASP A 827 -22.66 20.53 -7.04
C ASP A 827 -22.09 19.11 -7.12
N PHE A 828 -22.65 18.14 -6.40
CA PHE A 828 -22.11 16.78 -6.26
C PHE A 828 -21.76 16.10 -7.58
N ILE A 829 -22.55 16.33 -8.63
CA ILE A 829 -22.32 15.69 -9.94
C ILE A 829 -21.00 16.10 -10.59
N ALA A 830 -20.43 17.25 -10.22
CA ALA A 830 -19.08 17.65 -10.65
C ALA A 830 -18.02 16.71 -10.05
N ASP A 831 -18.06 16.48 -8.73
CA ASP A 831 -17.17 15.52 -8.06
C ASP A 831 -17.41 14.09 -8.55
N LEU A 832 -18.67 13.69 -8.80
CA LEU A 832 -18.98 12.37 -9.36
C LEU A 832 -18.35 12.18 -10.74
N ALA A 833 -18.47 13.17 -11.63
CA ALA A 833 -17.93 13.09 -12.98
C ALA A 833 -16.41 12.92 -12.98
N VAL A 834 -15.72 13.64 -12.10
CA VAL A 834 -14.26 13.49 -11.92
C VAL A 834 -13.93 12.13 -11.27
N ALA A 835 -14.68 11.70 -10.26
CA ALA A 835 -14.45 10.43 -9.56
C ALA A 835 -14.50 9.22 -10.50
N VAL A 836 -15.51 9.20 -11.37
CA VAL A 836 -15.68 8.10 -12.33
C VAL A 836 -14.87 8.30 -13.60
N ASN A 837 -14.03 9.35 -13.73
CA ASN A 837 -13.36 9.71 -14.99
C ASN A 837 -14.34 9.74 -16.17
N ALA A 838 -15.48 10.39 -15.98
CA ALA A 838 -16.46 10.60 -17.04
C ALA A 838 -15.78 11.30 -18.22
N ARG A 839 -16.13 10.90 -19.44
CA ARG A 839 -15.59 11.55 -20.63
C ARG A 839 -16.09 13.00 -20.71
N GLN A 840 -17.37 13.18 -20.43
CA GLN A 840 -18.09 14.43 -20.61
C GLN A 840 -19.07 14.69 -19.47
N ILE A 841 -19.47 15.94 -19.33
CA ILE A 841 -20.52 16.36 -18.40
C ILE A 841 -21.53 17.28 -19.11
N LYS A 842 -22.81 16.92 -19.07
CA LYS A 842 -23.91 17.69 -19.65
C LYS A 842 -24.46 18.65 -18.58
N LEU A 843 -24.13 19.94 -18.68
CA LEU A 843 -24.43 20.95 -17.65
C LEU A 843 -25.37 22.10 -18.08
N GLY A 844 -25.83 22.12 -19.33
CA GLY A 844 -26.71 23.18 -19.84
C GLY A 844 -26.02 24.54 -20.01
N SER A 845 -26.77 25.63 -20.19
CA SER A 845 -26.19 26.97 -20.38
C SER A 845 -25.70 27.61 -19.06
N PRO A 846 -24.56 28.35 -19.06
CA PRO A 846 -23.92 28.88 -17.85
C PRO A 846 -24.52 30.23 -17.36
N VAL A 847 -25.85 30.35 -17.39
CA VAL A 847 -26.57 31.60 -17.07
C VAL A 847 -27.46 31.51 -15.83
N ARG A 848 -27.51 30.34 -15.19
CA ARG A 848 -28.36 30.09 -14.00
C ARG A 848 -27.55 29.52 -12.85
N ALA A 849 -27.85 29.96 -11.63
CA ALA A 849 -27.05 29.62 -10.44
C ALA A 849 -26.94 28.11 -10.19
N GLU A 850 -28.02 27.36 -10.39
CA GLU A 850 -28.05 25.91 -10.22
C GLU A 850 -27.18 25.16 -11.24
N ARG A 851 -26.84 25.80 -12.38
CA ARG A 851 -25.90 25.27 -13.37
C ARG A 851 -24.48 25.72 -13.03
N ASN A 852 -24.30 27.01 -12.78
CA ASN A 852 -23.00 27.66 -12.55
C ASN A 852 -22.27 27.09 -11.34
N VAL A 853 -22.98 26.63 -10.30
CA VAL A 853 -22.33 26.00 -9.15
C VAL A 853 -21.55 24.72 -9.52
N LYS A 854 -22.00 23.94 -10.51
CA LYS A 854 -21.27 22.76 -11.01
C LYS A 854 -20.03 23.16 -11.80
N TYR A 855 -20.15 24.16 -12.69
CA TYR A 855 -19.01 24.70 -13.43
C TYR A 855 -17.94 25.25 -12.47
N ASN A 856 -18.35 26.02 -11.46
CA ASN A 856 -17.45 26.56 -10.45
C ASN A 856 -16.80 25.47 -9.60
N ARG A 857 -17.52 24.37 -9.30
CA ARG A 857 -16.92 23.23 -8.61
C ARG A 857 -15.88 22.51 -9.48
N LEU A 858 -16.12 22.37 -10.78
CA LEU A 858 -15.12 21.81 -11.71
C LEU A 858 -13.87 22.68 -11.83
N LEU A 859 -14.00 24.02 -11.83
CA LEU A 859 -12.86 24.93 -11.74
C LEU A 859 -12.04 24.68 -10.47
N GLN A 860 -12.70 24.57 -9.31
CA GLN A 860 -12.01 24.25 -8.05
C GLN A 860 -11.29 22.89 -8.12
N ILE A 861 -11.91 21.87 -8.69
CA ILE A 861 -11.29 20.55 -8.82
C ILE A 861 -10.09 20.61 -9.79
N ALA A 862 -10.15 21.41 -10.86
CA ALA A 862 -9.01 21.61 -11.76
C ALA A 862 -7.81 22.21 -11.00
N GLU A 863 -8.05 23.25 -10.18
CA GLU A 863 -7.04 23.84 -9.30
C GLU A 863 -6.46 22.81 -8.30
N GLU A 864 -7.31 21.99 -7.67
CA GLU A 864 -6.89 20.93 -6.75
C GLU A 864 -6.01 19.86 -7.43
N LEU A 865 -6.19 19.63 -8.74
CA LEU A 865 -5.41 18.69 -9.53
C LEU A 865 -4.16 19.32 -10.17
N GLY A 866 -3.99 20.65 -10.07
CA GLY A 866 -2.91 21.40 -10.70
C GLY A 866 -3.00 21.41 -12.23
N ARG A 867 -4.22 21.54 -12.77
CA ARG A 867 -4.52 21.54 -14.21
C ARG A 867 -5.14 22.83 -14.67
#